data_AF-A0A7J6L7U2-F1
#
_entry.id   AF-A0A7J6L7U2-F1
#
_cell.length_a   1.000
_cell.length_b   1.000
_cell.length_c   1.000
_cell.angle_alpha   90.00
_cell.angle_beta   90.00
_cell.angle_gamma   90.00
#
_symmetry.space_group_name_H-M   'P 1'
#
loop_
_entity.id
_entity.type
_entity.pdbx_description
1 polymer ?
#
loop_
_entity_poly.entity_id
_entity_poly.type
_entity_poly.pdbx_seq_one_letter_code
_entity_poly.pdbx_strand_id
1 'polypeptide(L)'
;MAAPLQLYAISTIALLTFLYIGRNLFYSIHLGPSNPIAPEAILRYSQFAGRPYTVSYDSRAFKLNGARTLLLGGSVHYPRLAVEEWEPMLEEMARDGLNHLQLYVFWNYHEPEPPQFDQAAGRFNHKYDFSGRGDLVRFIRLAGQKDLFVNLRIGPYVCAEWTFGGLPLWLRDVDGMCFRSVCDYQETSETCRPWEDGSLSGCDPWRKYMAEFVLDIANLVKEAKLMASQGGPIIMAQLENEYGANTEAGTAYIDWVGELSFGLGLEVPWVMCNGLSANGTVNVCNGDDCADEYKASHDERWPDEPLGWTENEGWFDTWGGSFGNSERSAEEMAYVVAKWVAVGGSHHNYYMWYGGNHLAQWGAASLTNAYANGVNFRSDGLPNEPKRSHLRRLHGLLGRLNGELMRVDDRHSVKPIRLEENVEVYEWTDQLAFLHRPACSNGSVSVQYKGVTYSIKCREVLVIDPSTGTVHFATASTEKPPELVTRVIANLTLSRWSMRQERIEHGMDVVVDSEPIDHLRVAGLATDYVTYKTRILAGPGSNTSTLLEIESSISQVFHVSLDGGKSLVSTVMNVEKGNTRWTAAVELPALTRNASYDLWIISESLGVENGMLYGAPAAREPSLLKGILGDVRLNGTSIRKNNWTMVKGLDGEAIRGQVTADTPCCKALGPAWFTAEFDLDRPVSGRSISLQLPNGLPNTAGGHIWLNGVDLGRWRAVATGDGYRQSAYRLPPDALLEGTNKVSVFSATGYWVSEVEQPPAVIERSYKAQAMSATEYLVEFLSSHPLCVGPAKGLTVSSFGQMFSCRFCSESPFAKLFGEDPAAPDFSRRQLAGDRTNRQTRRSPSSFVRRNPEEIKQLIASWEPYVSSRARDFFVTRERLEEVLTMIARSIHHTEDPILGDDSCVFWYGEVTKDDNQAVIRMVKPTEETESLTYVNRVMVLIFSSDEVFQQLMALPKAPFRMACGNQLCVSLHHVALN
;
A
#
# COMPACT_ATOMS: atom_id res chain seq x y z
N MET A 1 9.30 -79.35 -61.74
CA MET A 1 9.63 -79.76 -60.35
C MET A 1 9.14 -78.67 -59.42
N ALA A 2 8.60 -79.07 -58.27
CA ALA A 2 7.78 -78.27 -57.37
C ALA A 2 8.59 -77.39 -56.39
N ALA A 3 8.09 -76.15 -56.18
CA ALA A 3 7.98 -75.35 -54.94
C ALA A 3 9.23 -75.05 -54.05
N PRO A 4 9.18 -74.09 -53.10
CA PRO A 4 8.48 -72.78 -53.03
C PRO A 4 9.26 -71.63 -52.28
N LEU A 5 8.55 -70.51 -52.03
CA LEU A 5 8.58 -69.59 -50.85
C LEU A 5 9.26 -68.19 -50.92
N GLN A 6 8.38 -67.16 -50.91
CA GLN A 6 8.25 -65.99 -50.01
C GLN A 6 9.35 -64.93 -49.76
N LEU A 7 8.81 -63.70 -49.60
CA LEU A 7 9.28 -62.50 -48.86
C LEU A 7 10.30 -61.59 -49.53
N TYR A 8 9.86 -60.46 -50.09
CA TYR A 8 10.45 -59.10 -49.94
C TYR A 8 9.59 -58.07 -50.73
N ALA A 9 8.48 -57.61 -50.13
CA ALA A 9 7.65 -56.53 -50.67
C ALA A 9 7.22 -55.57 -49.56
N ILE A 10 8.19 -55.02 -48.81
CA ILE A 10 7.98 -53.96 -47.80
C ILE A 10 8.82 -52.70 -48.07
N SER A 11 9.72 -52.69 -49.07
CA SER A 11 10.61 -51.52 -49.29
C SER A 11 10.13 -50.51 -50.34
N THR A 12 9.03 -50.75 -51.07
CA THR A 12 8.60 -49.88 -52.18
C THR A 12 7.47 -48.91 -51.87
N ILE A 13 6.77 -49.06 -50.74
CA ILE A 13 5.74 -48.10 -50.28
C ILE A 13 6.36 -46.98 -49.42
N ALA A 14 7.48 -47.23 -48.75
CA ALA A 14 8.15 -46.23 -47.90
C ALA A 14 8.81 -45.08 -48.71
N LEU A 15 9.21 -45.32 -49.96
CA LEU A 15 9.94 -44.33 -50.77
C LEU A 15 9.01 -43.34 -51.51
N LEU A 16 7.76 -43.72 -51.78
CA LEU A 16 6.77 -42.85 -52.44
C LEU A 16 5.99 -41.95 -51.46
N THR A 17 5.94 -42.30 -50.16
CA THR A 17 5.37 -41.42 -49.13
C THR A 17 6.35 -40.30 -48.72
N PHE A 18 7.66 -40.54 -48.81
CA PHE A 18 8.68 -39.52 -48.49
C PHE A 18 8.78 -38.39 -49.53
N LEU A 19 8.45 -38.67 -50.80
CA LEU A 19 8.51 -37.67 -51.88
C LEU A 19 7.24 -36.80 -52.01
N TYR A 20 6.16 -37.14 -51.29
CA TYR A 20 4.95 -36.29 -51.22
C TYR A 20 4.94 -35.37 -49.99
N ILE A 21 5.67 -35.73 -48.91
CA ILE A 21 5.76 -34.92 -47.69
C ILE A 21 6.88 -33.87 -47.77
N GLY A 22 7.90 -34.07 -48.62
CA GLY A 22 9.06 -33.17 -48.75
C GLY A 22 8.88 -31.91 -49.62
N ARG A 23 7.69 -31.64 -50.19
CA ARG A 23 7.48 -30.52 -51.13
C ARG A 23 6.66 -29.34 -50.60
N ASN A 24 6.25 -29.37 -49.33
CA ASN A 24 5.61 -28.24 -48.63
C ASN A 24 6.43 -27.73 -47.44
N LEU A 25 7.74 -27.99 -47.41
CA LEU A 25 8.61 -27.66 -46.29
C LEU A 25 9.82 -26.81 -46.71
N PHE A 26 9.61 -25.82 -47.59
CA PHE A 26 10.58 -24.74 -47.83
C PHE A 26 9.86 -23.48 -48.32
N TYR A 27 9.18 -22.79 -47.41
CA TYR A 27 9.03 -21.33 -47.42
C TYR A 27 8.88 -20.88 -45.95
N SER A 28 9.61 -19.83 -45.58
CA SER A 28 9.68 -19.18 -44.26
C SER A 28 10.61 -19.80 -43.20
N ILE A 29 11.91 -19.56 -43.36
CA ILE A 29 12.78 -19.21 -42.23
C ILE A 29 13.01 -17.71 -42.35
N HIS A 30 12.37 -16.92 -41.49
CA HIS A 30 12.80 -15.59 -41.01
C HIS A 30 11.81 -15.17 -39.90
N LEU A 31 12.36 -14.85 -38.72
CA LEU A 31 11.73 -14.20 -37.56
C LEU A 31 10.54 -14.94 -36.93
N GLY A 32 10.74 -15.55 -35.76
CA GLY A 32 9.62 -15.89 -34.88
C GLY A 32 9.22 -14.66 -34.08
N PRO A 33 7.99 -14.12 -34.21
CA PRO A 33 7.44 -13.26 -33.19
C PRO A 33 6.83 -14.12 -32.10
N SER A 34 7.13 -13.75 -30.86
CA SER A 34 6.21 -13.78 -29.71
C SER A 34 4.76 -14.07 -30.09
N ASN A 35 4.12 -15.05 -29.44
CA ASN A 35 2.66 -15.06 -29.35
C ASN A 35 2.23 -13.65 -28.92
N PRO A 36 1.52 -12.87 -29.77
CA PRO A 36 1.01 -11.60 -29.32
C PRO A 36 -0.04 -11.92 -28.28
N ILE A 37 0.25 -11.54 -27.03
CA ILE A 37 -0.76 -11.45 -25.99
C ILE A 37 -1.86 -10.58 -26.60
N ALA A 38 -3.06 -11.12 -26.75
CA ALA A 38 -4.14 -10.42 -27.42
C ALA A 38 -4.36 -9.06 -26.71
N PRO A 39 -4.28 -7.92 -27.43
CA PRO A 39 -4.27 -6.59 -26.83
C PRO A 39 -5.59 -6.17 -26.14
N GLU A 40 -6.58 -7.05 -26.02
CA GLU A 40 -7.92 -6.68 -25.57
C GLU A 40 -8.03 -6.39 -24.07
N ALA A 41 -7.22 -7.04 -23.22
CA ALA A 41 -7.25 -6.84 -21.77
C ALA A 41 -5.99 -6.12 -21.26
N ILE A 42 -6.14 -5.32 -20.20
CA ILE A 42 -5.01 -4.71 -19.48
C ILE A 42 -4.05 -5.81 -19.01
N LEU A 43 -2.74 -5.62 -19.23
CA LEU A 43 -1.75 -6.61 -18.85
C LEU A 43 -1.54 -6.63 -17.34
N ARG A 44 -1.26 -7.82 -16.79
CA ARG A 44 -0.96 -8.06 -15.37
C ARG A 44 0.22 -9.00 -15.20
N TYR A 45 0.88 -8.96 -14.05
CA TYR A 45 2.16 -9.64 -13.85
C TYR A 45 2.06 -11.18 -13.94
N SER A 46 0.96 -11.78 -13.51
CA SER A 46 0.70 -13.23 -13.58
C SER A 46 0.83 -13.82 -14.98
N GLN A 47 0.67 -13.01 -16.03
CA GLN A 47 0.89 -13.42 -17.42
C GLN A 47 2.37 -13.66 -17.76
N PHE A 48 3.28 -13.14 -16.93
CA PHE A 48 4.73 -13.13 -17.13
C PHE A 48 5.49 -13.87 -16.02
N ALA A 49 4.85 -14.12 -14.87
CA ALA A 49 5.48 -14.67 -13.69
C ALA A 49 6.33 -15.92 -13.96
N GLY A 50 7.58 -15.88 -13.49
CA GLY A 50 8.53 -17.00 -13.60
C GLY A 50 9.11 -17.22 -14.99
N ARG A 51 8.86 -16.32 -15.96
CA ARG A 51 9.46 -16.37 -17.30
C ARG A 51 10.06 -15.03 -17.66
N PRO A 52 11.34 -14.96 -18.07
CA PRO A 52 11.94 -13.73 -18.61
C PRO A 52 11.07 -13.06 -19.67
N TYR A 53 10.94 -11.75 -19.58
CA TYR A 53 10.22 -10.93 -20.55
C TYR A 53 10.90 -9.59 -20.75
N THR A 54 10.71 -9.02 -21.94
CA THR A 54 11.33 -7.75 -22.31
C THR A 54 10.41 -6.59 -22.02
N VAL A 55 10.95 -5.50 -21.49
CA VAL A 55 10.24 -4.23 -21.34
C VAL A 55 10.86 -3.18 -22.26
N SER A 56 10.01 -2.48 -23.01
CA SER A 56 10.42 -1.39 -23.91
C SER A 56 9.33 -0.32 -23.93
N TYR A 57 9.44 0.68 -24.80
CA TYR A 57 8.40 1.67 -25.03
C TYR A 57 8.38 2.14 -26.48
N ASP A 58 7.38 2.93 -26.82
CA ASP A 58 7.31 3.78 -28.01
C ASP A 58 6.50 5.04 -27.69
N SER A 59 6.24 5.88 -28.70
CA SER A 59 5.44 7.10 -28.54
C SER A 59 4.03 6.85 -28.00
N ARG A 60 3.51 5.61 -27.99
CA ARG A 60 2.19 5.35 -27.42
C ARG A 60 2.27 4.93 -25.97
N ALA A 61 3.07 3.92 -25.66
CA ALA A 61 3.07 3.30 -24.33
C ALA A 61 4.33 2.49 -24.03
N PHE A 62 4.48 2.14 -22.75
CA PHE A 62 5.34 1.03 -22.34
C PHE A 62 4.80 -0.29 -22.90
N LYS A 63 5.73 -1.20 -23.23
CA LYS A 63 5.47 -2.48 -23.88
C LYS A 63 6.08 -3.63 -23.11
N LEU A 64 5.31 -4.68 -22.89
CA LEU A 64 5.72 -5.94 -22.28
C LEU A 64 5.67 -7.03 -23.34
N ASN A 65 6.83 -7.63 -23.68
CA ASN A 65 6.96 -8.52 -24.84
C ASN A 65 6.37 -7.95 -26.13
N GLY A 66 6.57 -6.64 -26.36
CA GLY A 66 6.05 -5.93 -27.53
C GLY A 66 4.57 -5.53 -27.44
N ALA A 67 3.81 -6.02 -26.46
CA ALA A 67 2.41 -5.65 -26.27
C ALA A 67 2.28 -4.38 -25.41
N ARG A 68 1.56 -3.39 -25.91
CA ARG A 68 1.25 -2.14 -25.18
C ARG A 68 0.16 -2.39 -24.13
N THR A 69 0.22 -1.65 -23.03
CA THR A 69 -0.82 -1.66 -21.98
C THR A 69 -0.91 -0.31 -21.31
N LEU A 70 -2.09 0.01 -20.76
CA LEU A 70 -2.16 0.98 -19.69
C LEU A 70 -1.44 0.44 -18.45
N LEU A 71 -0.63 1.29 -17.83
CA LEU A 71 -0.09 1.10 -16.50
C LEU A 71 -0.83 2.06 -15.56
N LEU A 72 -1.75 1.49 -14.78
CA LEU A 72 -2.52 2.20 -13.77
C LEU A 72 -1.96 1.81 -12.41
N GLY A 73 -1.33 2.77 -11.75
CA GLY A 73 -0.54 2.51 -10.55
C GLY A 73 -0.88 3.39 -9.36
N GLY A 74 -0.23 3.07 -8.26
CA GLY A 74 -0.37 3.74 -6.98
C GLY A 74 0.85 3.55 -6.11
N SER A 75 1.19 4.59 -5.35
CA SER A 75 2.34 4.57 -4.46
C SER A 75 1.97 4.04 -3.07
N VAL A 76 2.73 3.04 -2.62
CA VAL A 76 2.67 2.46 -1.27
C VAL A 76 4.11 2.31 -0.77
N HIS A 77 4.48 3.04 0.28
CA HIS A 77 5.82 3.01 0.84
C HIS A 77 5.89 2.02 2.00
N TYR A 78 6.62 0.92 1.81
CA TYR A 78 6.71 -0.21 2.74
C TYR A 78 7.05 0.17 4.19
N PRO A 79 7.90 1.19 4.50
CA PRO A 79 8.19 1.53 5.90
C PRO A 79 7.02 2.24 6.61
N ARG A 80 6.07 2.82 5.86
CA ARG A 80 4.93 3.60 6.39
C ARG A 80 3.72 2.76 6.78
N LEU A 81 3.79 1.43 6.67
CA LEU A 81 2.79 0.49 7.19
C LEU A 81 3.42 -0.72 7.87
N ALA A 82 2.62 -1.42 8.68
CA ALA A 82 3.03 -2.67 9.30
C ALA A 82 3.24 -3.77 8.26
N VAL A 83 4.14 -4.71 8.56
CA VAL A 83 4.50 -5.80 7.64
C VAL A 83 3.31 -6.70 7.33
N GLU A 84 2.43 -6.93 8.30
CA GLU A 84 1.21 -7.74 8.16
C GLU A 84 0.15 -7.06 7.28
N GLU A 85 0.28 -5.76 7.08
CA GLU A 85 -0.66 -4.97 6.28
C GLU A 85 -0.21 -4.85 4.81
N TRP A 86 1.03 -5.23 4.48
CA TRP A 86 1.56 -5.20 3.12
C TRP A 86 0.69 -5.97 2.13
N GLU A 87 0.45 -7.24 2.41
CA GLU A 87 -0.32 -8.12 1.55
C GLU A 87 -1.78 -7.65 1.38
N PRO A 88 -2.55 -7.38 2.46
CA PRO A 88 -3.90 -6.84 2.32
C PRO A 88 -3.97 -5.53 1.53
N MET A 89 -3.03 -4.61 1.75
CA MET A 89 -3.02 -3.32 1.04
C MET A 89 -2.75 -3.49 -0.46
N LEU A 90 -1.80 -4.35 -0.83
CA LEU A 90 -1.49 -4.67 -2.22
C LEU A 90 -2.64 -5.44 -2.89
N GLU A 91 -3.36 -6.27 -2.13
CA GLU A 91 -4.57 -6.93 -2.63
C GLU A 91 -5.69 -5.93 -2.93
N GLU A 92 -5.94 -4.97 -2.04
CA GLU A 92 -6.92 -3.91 -2.30
C GLU A 92 -6.53 -3.06 -3.51
N MET A 93 -5.24 -2.77 -3.67
CA MET A 93 -4.71 -2.07 -4.84
C MET A 93 -5.04 -2.80 -6.16
N ALA A 94 -4.77 -4.11 -6.22
CA ALA A 94 -5.10 -4.93 -7.39
C ALA A 94 -6.63 -5.00 -7.62
N ARG A 95 -7.41 -5.14 -6.54
CA ARG A 95 -8.89 -5.20 -6.57
C ARG A 95 -9.53 -3.89 -7.02
N ASP A 96 -8.85 -2.77 -6.78
CA ASP A 96 -9.27 -1.45 -7.24
C ASP A 96 -8.96 -1.20 -8.72
N GLY A 97 -8.42 -2.20 -9.42
CA GLY A 97 -8.21 -2.17 -10.87
C GLY A 97 -6.82 -1.70 -11.28
N LEU A 98 -5.94 -1.41 -10.32
CA LEU A 98 -4.54 -1.09 -10.58
C LEU A 98 -3.76 -2.36 -10.95
N ASN A 99 -2.71 -2.20 -11.74
CA ASN A 99 -1.84 -3.30 -12.21
C ASN A 99 -0.35 -3.03 -11.95
N HIS A 100 -0.02 -1.95 -11.25
CA HIS A 100 1.35 -1.48 -11.10
C HIS A 100 1.57 -0.77 -9.75
N LEU A 101 2.52 -1.25 -8.96
CA LEU A 101 2.99 -0.63 -7.72
C LEU A 101 4.16 0.32 -7.98
N GLN A 102 4.14 1.49 -7.37
CA GLN A 102 5.30 2.38 -7.29
C GLN A 102 5.80 2.50 -5.85
N LEU A 103 7.11 2.50 -5.66
CA LEU A 103 7.72 2.69 -4.34
C LEU A 103 9.10 3.36 -4.43
N TYR A 104 9.44 4.12 -3.39
CA TYR A 104 10.79 4.65 -3.16
C TYR A 104 11.66 3.70 -2.33
N VAL A 105 12.98 3.78 -2.49
CA VAL A 105 13.96 3.20 -1.56
C VAL A 105 14.53 4.28 -0.65
N PHE A 106 14.46 4.11 0.67
CA PHE A 106 14.87 5.12 1.65
C PHE A 106 16.27 4.81 2.18
N TRP A 107 17.31 5.39 1.57
CA TRP A 107 18.71 5.06 1.90
C TRP A 107 19.02 5.23 3.39
N ASN A 108 18.66 6.36 4.01
CA ASN A 108 18.89 6.59 5.43
C ASN A 108 18.20 5.61 6.38
N TYR A 109 17.10 5.00 5.94
CA TYR A 109 16.41 3.97 6.70
C TYR A 109 17.17 2.65 6.64
N HIS A 110 17.73 2.33 5.47
CA HIS A 110 18.51 1.11 5.27
C HIS A 110 19.96 1.23 5.77
N GLU A 111 20.56 2.43 5.79
CA GLU A 111 21.95 2.65 6.21
C GLU A 111 22.05 3.86 7.16
N PRO A 112 21.60 3.70 8.42
CA PRO A 112 21.61 4.79 9.39
C PRO A 112 23.03 5.18 9.84
N GLU A 113 23.99 4.26 9.76
CA GLU A 113 25.38 4.44 10.20
C GLU A 113 26.34 4.50 9.01
N PRO A 114 27.43 5.27 9.08
CA PRO A 114 28.38 5.40 7.97
C PRO A 114 29.14 4.09 7.72
N PRO A 115 29.39 3.73 6.45
CA PRO A 115 30.17 2.55 6.11
C PRO A 115 31.66 2.77 6.37
N GLN A 116 32.41 1.68 6.56
CA GLN A 116 33.86 1.74 6.73
C GLN A 116 34.58 1.49 5.40
N PHE A 117 35.59 2.29 5.05
CA PHE A 117 36.36 2.07 3.82
C PHE A 117 37.34 0.91 3.97
N ASP A 118 37.22 -0.11 3.11
CA ASP A 118 38.18 -1.21 3.02
C ASP A 118 39.26 -0.83 1.98
N GLN A 119 40.45 -0.50 2.48
CA GLN A 119 41.59 -0.13 1.61
C GLN A 119 42.07 -1.28 0.72
N ALA A 120 41.94 -2.53 1.17
CA ALA A 120 42.38 -3.69 0.42
C ALA A 120 41.40 -4.02 -0.72
N ALA A 121 40.09 -3.85 -0.46
CA ALA A 121 39.05 -4.06 -1.46
C ALA A 121 38.80 -2.82 -2.35
N GLY A 122 39.29 -1.64 -1.96
CA GLY A 122 39.10 -0.40 -2.71
C GLY A 122 37.66 0.13 -2.69
N ARG A 123 36.81 -0.34 -1.76
CA ARG A 123 35.37 -0.04 -1.68
C ARG A 123 34.88 0.12 -0.23
N PHE A 124 33.67 0.62 -0.02
CA PHE A 124 33.08 0.69 1.32
C PHE A 124 32.46 -0.66 1.74
N ASN A 125 32.57 -0.96 3.03
CA ASN A 125 31.89 -2.06 3.70
C ASN A 125 30.55 -1.54 4.27
N HIS A 126 29.53 -1.57 3.41
CA HIS A 126 28.17 -1.14 3.73
C HIS A 126 27.47 -2.12 4.68
N LYS A 127 26.66 -1.58 5.59
CA LYS A 127 25.84 -2.36 6.54
C LYS A 127 24.39 -1.95 6.42
N TYR A 128 23.70 -2.57 5.48
CA TYR A 128 22.28 -2.32 5.27
C TYR A 128 21.40 -3.14 6.20
N ASP A 129 20.29 -2.55 6.66
CA ASP A 129 19.17 -3.24 7.30
C ASP A 129 17.97 -3.33 6.35
N PHE A 130 17.72 -4.54 5.84
CA PHE A 130 16.54 -4.90 5.05
C PHE A 130 15.61 -5.86 5.83
N SER A 131 15.58 -5.75 7.17
CA SER A 131 14.72 -6.56 8.02
C SER A 131 13.42 -5.85 8.40
N GLY A 132 12.43 -6.61 8.87
CA GLY A 132 11.16 -6.07 9.34
C GLY A 132 10.47 -5.18 8.30
N ARG A 133 10.15 -3.94 8.69
CA ARG A 133 9.55 -2.94 7.81
C ARG A 133 10.49 -2.44 6.70
N GLY A 134 11.77 -2.79 6.73
CA GLY A 134 12.75 -2.49 5.68
C GLY A 134 12.94 -3.61 4.67
N ASP A 135 12.19 -4.71 4.75
CA ASP A 135 12.33 -5.83 3.81
C ASP A 135 11.76 -5.52 2.41
N LEU A 136 12.54 -4.75 1.65
CA LEU A 136 12.26 -4.31 0.28
C LEU A 136 11.97 -5.50 -0.64
N VAL A 137 12.77 -6.56 -0.54
CA VAL A 137 12.67 -7.74 -1.39
C VAL A 137 11.35 -8.46 -1.15
N ARG A 138 10.96 -8.67 0.12
CA ARG A 138 9.68 -9.28 0.47
C ARG A 138 8.52 -8.43 -0.02
N PHE A 139 8.58 -7.11 0.15
CA PHE A 139 7.50 -6.22 -0.30
C PHE A 139 7.28 -6.29 -1.83
N ILE A 140 8.37 -6.25 -2.62
CA ILE A 140 8.29 -6.38 -4.08
C ILE A 140 7.78 -7.77 -4.50
N ARG A 141 8.18 -8.84 -3.80
CA ARG A 141 7.65 -10.19 -4.05
C ARG A 141 6.15 -10.28 -3.78
N LEU A 142 5.68 -9.70 -2.67
CA LEU A 142 4.25 -9.62 -2.35
C LEU A 142 3.47 -8.88 -3.44
N ALA A 143 4.02 -7.78 -3.98
CA ALA A 143 3.39 -7.06 -5.10
C ALA A 143 3.20 -7.96 -6.32
N GLY A 144 4.24 -8.71 -6.71
CA GLY A 144 4.13 -9.70 -7.78
C GLY A 144 3.11 -10.81 -7.47
N GLN A 145 3.08 -11.33 -6.24
CA GLN A 145 2.07 -12.31 -5.82
C GLN A 145 0.63 -11.79 -5.89
N LYS A 146 0.45 -10.46 -5.78
CA LYS A 146 -0.84 -9.77 -5.93
C LYS A 146 -1.07 -9.23 -7.34
N ASP A 147 -0.36 -9.79 -8.33
CA ASP A 147 -0.59 -9.55 -9.76
C ASP A 147 -0.28 -8.10 -10.21
N LEU A 148 0.66 -7.45 -9.50
CA LEU A 148 1.13 -6.09 -9.78
C LEU A 148 2.54 -6.11 -10.38
N PHE A 149 2.76 -5.31 -11.41
CA PHE A 149 4.11 -4.90 -11.82
C PHE A 149 4.70 -3.89 -10.83
N VAL A 150 5.99 -3.57 -10.95
CA VAL A 150 6.67 -2.62 -10.07
C VAL A 150 7.47 -1.56 -10.84
N ASN A 151 7.31 -0.28 -10.45
CA ASN A 151 8.23 0.83 -10.73
C ASN A 151 9.06 1.06 -9.46
N LEU A 152 10.34 0.69 -9.52
CA LEU A 152 11.27 0.80 -8.42
C LEU A 152 12.02 2.14 -8.50
N ARG A 153 11.62 3.11 -7.67
CA ARG A 153 12.26 4.42 -7.61
C ARG A 153 13.39 4.37 -6.57
N ILE A 154 14.59 4.06 -7.03
CA ILE A 154 15.76 3.85 -6.15
C ILE A 154 16.21 5.18 -5.51
N GLY A 155 16.05 6.30 -6.22
CA GLY A 155 16.54 7.61 -5.78
C GLY A 155 18.02 7.79 -6.15
N PRO A 156 18.93 8.07 -5.20
CA PRO A 156 18.76 7.88 -3.75
C PRO A 156 18.19 9.09 -3.01
N TYR A 157 18.19 10.28 -3.63
CA TYR A 157 17.34 11.37 -3.16
C TYR A 157 15.91 11.09 -3.64
N VAL A 158 14.97 11.04 -2.70
CA VAL A 158 13.56 10.68 -2.97
C VAL A 158 12.58 11.79 -2.61
N CYS A 159 13.03 12.87 -1.97
CA CYS A 159 12.16 13.89 -1.37
C CYS A 159 11.15 13.25 -0.38
N ALA A 160 10.00 12.83 -0.90
CA ALA A 160 9.00 11.95 -0.29
C ALA A 160 8.50 12.37 1.08
N GLU A 161 8.65 13.64 1.46
CA GLU A 161 8.36 14.12 2.82
C GLU A 161 9.07 13.29 3.89
N TRP A 162 10.22 12.76 3.54
CA TRP A 162 11.03 11.90 4.39
C TRP A 162 12.22 12.70 4.89
N THR A 163 12.61 12.49 6.15
CA THR A 163 13.75 13.17 6.77
C THR A 163 14.97 13.17 5.84
N PHE A 164 15.51 14.36 5.57
CA PHE A 164 16.64 14.60 4.67
C PHE A 164 16.48 14.03 3.25
N GLY A 165 15.23 13.93 2.76
CA GLY A 165 14.92 13.46 1.41
C GLY A 165 15.35 12.01 1.16
N GLY A 166 15.48 11.20 2.20
CA GLY A 166 15.95 9.80 2.13
C GLY A 166 17.46 9.62 2.22
N LEU A 167 18.24 10.70 2.27
CA LEU A 167 19.71 10.62 2.32
C LEU A 167 20.21 10.40 3.76
N PRO A 168 21.24 9.55 3.98
CA PRO A 168 21.84 9.39 5.30
C PRO A 168 22.47 10.69 5.81
N LEU A 169 22.20 11.03 7.06
CA LEU A 169 22.69 12.28 7.66
C LEU A 169 24.22 12.31 7.73
N TRP A 170 24.88 11.17 7.91
CA TRP A 170 26.35 11.08 7.98
C TRP A 170 27.04 11.54 6.69
N LEU A 171 26.36 11.56 5.53
CA LEU A 171 26.91 12.13 4.29
C LEU A 171 27.22 13.62 4.43
N ARG A 172 26.48 14.34 5.29
CA ARG A 172 26.69 15.77 5.54
C ARG A 172 28.10 16.08 6.04
N ASP A 173 28.64 15.16 6.85
CA ASP A 173 29.90 15.33 7.56
C ASP A 173 31.08 14.72 6.78
N VAL A 174 30.86 14.28 5.53
CA VAL A 174 31.91 13.86 4.60
C VAL A 174 32.60 15.08 3.98
N ASP A 175 33.92 15.12 4.10
CA ASP A 175 34.75 16.17 3.50
C ASP A 175 34.55 16.25 1.98
N GLY A 176 34.36 17.46 1.46
CA GLY A 176 34.15 17.70 0.04
C GLY A 176 32.78 17.29 -0.51
N MET A 177 31.83 16.90 0.35
CA MET A 177 30.47 16.55 -0.08
C MET A 177 29.74 17.73 -0.71
N CYS A 178 29.21 17.50 -1.91
CA CYS A 178 28.28 18.40 -2.57
C CYS A 178 27.15 17.57 -3.20
N PHE A 179 25.97 17.69 -2.60
CA PHE A 179 24.83 16.83 -2.90
C PHE A 179 24.29 17.12 -4.31
N ARG A 180 23.92 16.04 -5.00
CA ARG A 180 23.20 16.06 -6.28
C ARG A 180 23.90 16.96 -7.33
N SER A 181 25.21 16.84 -7.44
CA SER A 181 25.99 17.57 -8.43
C SER A 181 27.35 16.90 -8.66
N VAL A 182 28.12 17.45 -9.61
CA VAL A 182 29.54 17.12 -9.81
C VAL A 182 30.38 18.15 -9.08
N CYS A 183 31.19 17.69 -8.12
CA CYS A 183 32.10 18.57 -7.39
C CYS A 183 33.36 18.81 -8.23
N ASP A 184 33.75 20.07 -8.42
CA ASP A 184 34.93 20.46 -9.22
C ASP A 184 34.86 19.98 -10.68
N TYR A 185 33.90 20.57 -11.41
CA TYR A 185 33.55 20.25 -12.80
C TYR A 185 34.74 20.27 -13.80
N GLN A 186 35.84 20.95 -13.48
CA GLN A 186 36.97 21.11 -14.41
C GLN A 186 37.94 19.91 -14.46
N GLU A 187 37.89 18.96 -13.51
CA GLU A 187 38.85 17.83 -13.46
C GLU A 187 38.22 16.42 -13.43
N THR A 188 36.92 16.26 -13.13
CA THR A 188 36.38 14.98 -12.59
C THR A 188 35.18 14.35 -13.34
N SER A 189 34.76 14.88 -14.50
CA SER A 189 33.50 14.43 -15.14
C SER A 189 33.61 13.10 -15.88
N GLU A 190 34.73 12.79 -16.55
CA GLU A 190 34.80 11.61 -17.44
C GLU A 190 35.18 10.28 -16.76
N THR A 191 35.75 10.30 -15.55
CA THR A 191 36.44 9.13 -14.96
C THR A 191 35.67 8.38 -13.88
N CYS A 192 34.57 8.92 -13.35
CA CYS A 192 33.78 8.24 -12.32
C CYS A 192 32.82 7.21 -12.94
N ARG A 193 33.28 5.98 -13.20
CA ARG A 193 32.48 4.91 -13.80
C ARG A 193 32.60 3.57 -13.04
N PRO A 194 32.26 3.53 -11.74
CA PRO A 194 32.43 2.32 -10.91
C PRO A 194 31.63 1.11 -11.40
N TRP A 195 30.59 1.31 -12.22
CA TRP A 195 29.83 0.22 -12.84
C TRP A 195 30.61 -0.49 -13.98
N GLU A 196 31.68 0.11 -14.52
CA GLU A 196 32.50 -0.49 -15.59
C GLU A 196 33.70 -1.27 -15.03
N ASP A 197 34.48 -0.67 -14.14
CA ASP A 197 35.76 -1.22 -13.67
C ASP A 197 35.82 -1.46 -12.14
N GLY A 198 34.76 -1.10 -11.41
CA GLY A 198 34.71 -1.18 -9.95
C GLY A 198 35.54 -0.11 -9.22
N SER A 199 36.17 0.83 -9.93
CA SER A 199 37.04 1.85 -9.35
C SER A 199 36.26 3.08 -8.91
N LEU A 200 36.65 3.60 -7.74
CA LEU A 200 36.11 4.84 -7.17
C LEU A 200 37.09 6.01 -7.27
N SER A 201 38.28 5.80 -7.86
CA SER A 201 39.39 6.77 -7.83
C SER A 201 39.14 8.06 -8.62
N GLY A 202 38.14 8.08 -9.50
CA GLY A 202 37.72 9.26 -10.28
C GLY A 202 36.44 9.94 -9.75
N CYS A 203 35.85 9.41 -8.68
CA CYS A 203 34.58 9.90 -8.16
C CYS A 203 34.78 10.96 -7.07
N ASP A 204 34.07 12.07 -7.19
CA ASP A 204 33.87 12.95 -6.03
C ASP A 204 33.04 12.24 -4.94
N PRO A 205 33.03 12.74 -3.69
CA PRO A 205 32.39 12.07 -2.58
C PRO A 205 30.92 11.73 -2.84
N TRP A 206 30.13 12.64 -3.43
CA TRP A 206 28.71 12.39 -3.66
C TRP A 206 28.51 11.23 -4.64
N ARG A 207 29.13 11.31 -5.81
CA ARG A 207 29.02 10.28 -6.85
C ARG A 207 29.53 8.92 -6.37
N LYS A 208 30.57 8.90 -5.54
CA LYS A 208 31.12 7.68 -4.93
C LYS A 208 30.06 6.93 -4.10
N TYR A 209 29.51 7.58 -3.07
CA TYR A 209 28.53 6.93 -2.19
C TYR A 209 27.21 6.63 -2.90
N MET A 210 26.75 7.54 -3.77
CA MET A 210 25.54 7.32 -4.56
C MET A 210 25.67 6.09 -5.46
N ALA A 211 26.77 5.96 -6.20
CA ALA A 211 26.96 4.84 -7.11
C ALA A 211 27.01 3.50 -6.37
N GLU A 212 27.73 3.40 -5.25
CA GLU A 212 27.79 2.17 -4.45
C GLU A 212 26.41 1.77 -3.91
N PHE A 213 25.66 2.70 -3.30
CA PHE A 213 24.30 2.39 -2.83
C PHE A 213 23.39 1.92 -3.95
N VAL A 214 23.39 2.61 -5.10
CA VAL A 214 22.56 2.24 -6.25
C VAL A 214 22.97 0.89 -6.83
N LEU A 215 24.28 0.60 -6.92
CA LEU A 215 24.80 -0.71 -7.33
C LEU A 215 24.36 -1.82 -6.37
N ASP A 216 24.43 -1.58 -5.06
CA ASP A 216 24.05 -2.56 -4.05
C ASP A 216 22.52 -2.84 -4.07
N ILE A 217 21.67 -1.83 -4.26
CA ILE A 217 20.23 -2.02 -4.50
C ILE A 217 19.97 -2.78 -5.81
N ALA A 218 20.66 -2.43 -6.89
CA ALA A 218 20.53 -3.13 -8.16
C ALA A 218 20.94 -4.61 -8.04
N ASN A 219 22.01 -4.91 -7.31
CA ASN A 219 22.45 -6.27 -7.05
C ASN A 219 21.45 -7.02 -6.18
N LEU A 220 20.93 -6.40 -5.12
CA LEU A 220 19.91 -6.98 -4.24
C LEU A 220 18.69 -7.47 -5.05
N VAL A 221 18.15 -6.63 -5.95
CA VAL A 221 16.96 -7.01 -6.73
C VAL A 221 17.27 -8.04 -7.84
N LYS A 222 18.48 -8.00 -8.42
CA LYS A 222 18.95 -9.01 -9.40
C LYS A 222 19.21 -10.37 -8.76
N GLU A 223 19.78 -10.41 -7.56
CA GLU A 223 20.01 -11.63 -6.79
C GLU A 223 18.68 -12.24 -6.35
N ALA A 224 17.74 -11.40 -5.93
CA ALA A 224 16.40 -11.79 -5.53
C ALA A 224 15.48 -12.22 -6.70
N LYS A 225 15.94 -12.13 -7.96
CA LYS A 225 15.22 -12.46 -9.19
C LYS A 225 13.96 -11.63 -9.42
N LEU A 226 14.05 -10.32 -9.15
CA LEU A 226 12.90 -9.40 -9.21
C LEU A 226 12.78 -8.64 -10.54
N MET A 227 13.79 -8.70 -11.41
CA MET A 227 13.77 -8.00 -12.69
C MET A 227 12.91 -8.72 -13.73
N ALA A 228 12.26 -7.97 -14.63
CA ALA A 228 11.51 -8.52 -15.76
C ALA A 228 12.32 -9.51 -16.62
N SER A 229 13.59 -9.21 -16.88
CA SER A 229 14.54 -10.10 -17.58
C SER A 229 14.80 -11.42 -16.85
N GLN A 230 14.42 -11.52 -15.57
CA GLN A 230 14.49 -12.71 -14.74
C GLN A 230 13.11 -13.33 -14.46
N GLY A 231 12.03 -12.76 -15.02
CA GLY A 231 10.65 -13.14 -14.77
C GLY A 231 10.05 -12.56 -13.47
N GLY A 232 10.72 -11.59 -12.84
CA GLY A 232 10.24 -10.84 -11.69
C GLY A 232 9.39 -9.62 -12.09
N PRO A 233 8.73 -8.95 -11.11
CA PRO A 233 7.70 -7.93 -11.40
C PRO A 233 8.23 -6.53 -11.72
N ILE A 234 9.53 -6.25 -11.55
CA ILE A 234 10.10 -4.91 -11.80
C ILE A 234 10.18 -4.68 -13.31
N ILE A 235 9.41 -3.70 -13.80
CA ILE A 235 9.32 -3.33 -15.23
C ILE A 235 9.85 -1.93 -15.53
N MET A 236 10.12 -1.13 -14.51
CA MET A 236 10.53 0.26 -14.63
C MET A 236 11.37 0.62 -13.40
N ALA A 237 12.35 1.51 -13.57
CA ALA A 237 13.11 2.03 -12.46
C ALA A 237 13.40 3.53 -12.62
N GLN A 238 13.66 4.21 -11.51
CA GLN A 238 14.04 5.63 -11.50
C GLN A 238 15.29 5.84 -10.64
N LEU A 239 16.23 6.62 -11.16
CA LEU A 239 17.26 7.31 -10.39
C LEU A 239 16.96 8.80 -10.30
N GLU A 240 17.49 9.45 -9.27
CA GLU A 240 17.18 10.83 -8.91
C GLU A 240 15.68 11.08 -8.65
N ASN A 241 15.34 12.31 -8.27
CA ASN A 241 13.97 12.76 -8.11
C ASN A 241 13.83 14.27 -8.30
N GLU A 242 13.06 14.72 -9.28
CA GLU A 242 12.74 16.14 -9.54
C GLU A 242 13.99 17.02 -9.66
N TYR A 243 14.97 16.58 -10.45
CA TYR A 243 16.24 17.30 -10.55
C TYR A 243 16.15 18.47 -11.53
N GLY A 244 16.22 19.70 -11.01
CA GLY A 244 15.99 20.93 -11.78
C GLY A 244 17.20 21.86 -11.93
N ALA A 245 18.43 21.44 -11.59
CA ALA A 245 19.59 22.33 -11.67
C ALA A 245 20.05 22.58 -13.11
N ASN A 246 19.52 23.63 -13.74
CA ASN A 246 19.86 24.03 -15.11
C ASN A 246 21.20 24.78 -15.17
N THR A 247 22.31 24.06 -14.92
CA THR A 247 23.70 24.53 -14.96
C THR A 247 24.57 23.49 -15.68
N GLU A 248 25.76 23.86 -16.16
CA GLU A 248 26.68 22.90 -16.79
C GLU A 248 26.99 21.70 -15.88
N ALA A 249 27.26 21.97 -14.59
CA ALA A 249 27.50 20.92 -13.61
C ALA A 249 26.26 20.05 -13.34
N GLY A 250 25.06 20.64 -13.39
CA GLY A 250 23.79 19.91 -13.23
C GLY A 250 23.47 19.02 -14.43
N THR A 251 23.69 19.51 -15.65
CA THR A 251 23.56 18.70 -16.87
C THR A 251 24.57 17.54 -16.86
N ALA A 252 25.83 17.82 -16.55
CA ALA A 252 26.86 16.77 -16.47
C ALA A 252 26.57 15.74 -15.37
N TYR A 253 26.01 16.18 -14.25
CA TYR A 253 25.53 15.26 -13.21
C TYR A 253 24.41 14.36 -13.73
N ILE A 254 23.41 14.92 -14.40
CA ILE A 254 22.28 14.13 -14.93
C ILE A 254 22.73 13.17 -16.03
N ASP A 255 23.62 13.59 -16.92
CA ASP A 255 24.21 12.70 -17.92
C ASP A 255 24.95 11.53 -17.24
N TRP A 256 25.73 11.80 -16.18
CA TRP A 256 26.38 10.77 -15.37
C TRP A 256 25.37 9.83 -14.69
N VAL A 257 24.26 10.35 -14.15
CA VAL A 257 23.17 9.52 -13.59
C VAL A 257 22.56 8.62 -14.67
N GLY A 258 22.40 9.13 -15.89
CA GLY A 258 21.99 8.36 -17.06
C GLY A 258 22.94 7.21 -17.35
N GLU A 259 24.24 7.49 -17.47
CA GLU A 259 25.27 6.47 -17.70
C GLU A 259 25.29 5.40 -16.61
N LEU A 260 25.22 5.82 -15.34
CA LEU A 260 25.09 4.91 -14.20
C LEU A 260 23.89 4.00 -14.39
N SER A 261 22.70 4.57 -14.68
CA SER A 261 21.46 3.82 -14.83
C SER A 261 21.55 2.70 -15.88
N PHE A 262 22.13 2.98 -17.05
CA PHE A 262 22.34 1.98 -18.10
C PHE A 262 23.40 0.95 -17.70
N GLY A 263 24.46 1.39 -17.02
CA GLY A 263 25.54 0.54 -16.51
C GLY A 263 25.10 -0.52 -15.50
N LEU A 264 23.99 -0.31 -14.78
CA LEU A 264 23.48 -1.28 -13.79
C LEU A 264 23.00 -2.61 -14.41
N GLY A 265 22.69 -2.61 -15.72
CA GLY A 265 22.25 -3.80 -16.45
C GLY A 265 20.90 -4.34 -15.96
N LEU A 266 19.96 -3.46 -15.60
CA LEU A 266 18.62 -3.84 -15.13
C LEU A 266 17.65 -4.24 -16.26
N GLU A 267 17.98 -3.93 -17.52
CA GLU A 267 17.22 -4.31 -18.72
C GLU A 267 15.73 -3.90 -18.67
N VAL A 268 15.44 -2.76 -18.05
CA VAL A 268 14.11 -2.12 -18.01
C VAL A 268 14.24 -0.64 -18.38
N PRO A 269 13.17 0.00 -18.88
CA PRO A 269 13.16 1.45 -19.07
C PRO A 269 13.45 2.21 -17.78
N TRP A 270 14.32 3.21 -17.89
CA TRP A 270 14.59 4.18 -16.86
C TRP A 270 13.72 5.41 -17.07
N VAL A 271 13.15 5.93 -15.98
CA VAL A 271 12.40 7.19 -15.97
C VAL A 271 13.10 8.21 -15.10
N MET A 272 12.90 9.50 -15.40
CA MET A 272 13.33 10.63 -14.55
C MET A 272 12.20 11.66 -14.50
N CYS A 273 11.76 12.01 -13.30
CA CYS A 273 10.57 12.83 -13.10
C CYS A 273 10.87 14.32 -12.97
N ASN A 274 9.97 15.15 -13.52
CA ASN A 274 9.78 16.57 -13.24
C ASN A 274 11.09 17.39 -13.15
N GLY A 275 11.85 17.43 -14.25
CA GLY A 275 13.15 18.11 -14.28
C GLY A 275 13.96 17.78 -15.53
N LEU A 276 15.28 17.89 -15.41
CA LEU A 276 16.24 17.37 -16.38
C LEU A 276 16.16 15.84 -16.41
N SER A 277 16.23 15.27 -17.61
CA SER A 277 16.32 13.83 -17.83
C SER A 277 17.51 13.53 -18.73
N ALA A 278 18.20 12.43 -18.44
CA ALA A 278 19.33 11.97 -19.25
C ALA A 278 18.84 11.38 -20.57
N ASN A 279 19.68 11.46 -21.61
CA ASN A 279 19.36 10.84 -22.89
C ASN A 279 19.14 9.32 -22.73
N GLY A 280 18.09 8.78 -23.35
CA GLY A 280 17.69 7.37 -23.23
C GLY A 280 16.87 7.02 -21.99
N THR A 281 16.58 7.99 -21.13
CA THR A 281 15.58 7.86 -20.04
C THR A 281 14.28 8.54 -20.46
N VAL A 282 13.15 8.01 -20.00
CA VAL A 282 11.84 8.61 -20.29
C VAL A 282 11.57 9.76 -19.31
N ASN A 283 11.30 10.95 -19.83
CA ASN A 283 10.85 12.07 -18.99
C ASN A 283 9.41 11.81 -18.52
N VAL A 284 9.15 12.01 -17.22
CA VAL A 284 7.81 11.76 -16.64
C VAL A 284 7.36 12.92 -15.77
N CYS A 285 6.04 13.11 -15.66
CA CYS A 285 5.43 14.23 -14.96
C CYS A 285 5.12 13.92 -13.49
N ASN A 286 5.23 14.95 -12.65
CA ASN A 286 4.65 15.03 -11.31
C ASN A 286 3.74 16.28 -11.25
N GLY A 287 2.67 16.22 -10.49
CA GLY A 287 1.74 17.33 -10.30
C GLY A 287 0.28 16.87 -10.15
N ASP A 288 -0.64 17.83 -10.03
CA ASP A 288 -2.07 17.57 -9.90
C ASP A 288 -2.80 17.43 -11.24
N ASP A 289 -2.26 18.01 -12.33
CA ASP A 289 -2.72 17.85 -13.72
C ASP A 289 -1.54 17.92 -14.71
N CYS A 290 -1.22 16.81 -15.36
CA CYS A 290 -0.16 16.72 -16.36
C CYS A 290 -0.66 16.77 -17.82
N ALA A 291 -1.97 16.89 -18.05
CA ALA A 291 -2.56 16.73 -19.38
C ALA A 291 -2.43 17.97 -20.28
N ASP A 292 -2.06 19.13 -19.70
CA ASP A 292 -1.93 20.40 -20.43
C ASP A 292 -0.46 20.74 -20.73
N GLU A 293 0.18 21.55 -19.87
CA GLU A 293 1.49 22.15 -20.12
C GLU A 293 2.60 21.10 -20.28
N TYR A 294 2.64 20.11 -19.38
CA TYR A 294 3.58 19.01 -19.46
C TYR A 294 3.45 18.25 -20.78
N LYS A 295 2.23 17.80 -21.11
CA LYS A 295 1.96 17.04 -22.34
C LYS A 295 2.41 17.81 -23.58
N ALA A 296 2.09 19.10 -23.67
CA ALA A 296 2.48 19.92 -24.81
C ALA A 296 4.01 20.03 -24.95
N SER A 297 4.70 20.28 -23.83
CA SER A 297 6.16 20.36 -23.80
C SER A 297 6.84 19.02 -24.08
N HIS A 298 6.23 17.93 -23.62
CA HIS A 298 6.74 16.58 -23.83
C HIS A 298 6.63 16.14 -25.28
N ASP A 299 5.51 16.40 -25.95
CA ASP A 299 5.35 16.09 -27.37
C ASP A 299 6.33 16.86 -28.27
N GLU A 300 6.73 18.07 -27.86
CA GLU A 300 7.74 18.86 -28.58
C GLU A 300 9.16 18.32 -28.39
N ARG A 301 9.51 17.97 -27.15
CA ARG A 301 10.89 17.59 -26.77
C ARG A 301 11.18 16.09 -26.93
N TRP A 302 10.20 15.24 -26.67
CA TRP A 302 10.31 13.79 -26.63
C TRP A 302 9.13 13.11 -27.37
N PRO A 303 8.99 13.35 -28.69
CA PRO A 303 7.88 12.80 -29.48
C PRO A 303 7.87 11.27 -29.51
N ASP A 304 9.02 10.61 -29.38
CA ASP A 304 9.13 9.15 -29.46
C ASP A 304 8.97 8.42 -28.10
N GLU A 305 8.81 9.17 -27.01
CA GLU A 305 8.65 8.62 -25.64
C GLU A 305 7.17 8.58 -25.24
N PRO A 306 6.72 7.60 -24.43
CA PRO A 306 5.34 7.54 -23.96
C PRO A 306 5.07 8.62 -22.91
N LEU A 307 3.82 9.07 -22.82
CA LEU A 307 3.40 9.95 -21.72
C LEU A 307 3.31 9.17 -20.40
N GLY A 308 4.15 9.55 -19.43
CA GLY A 308 4.13 9.01 -18.06
C GLY A 308 3.86 10.08 -17.00
N TRP A 309 2.99 9.73 -16.05
CA TRP A 309 2.68 10.54 -14.86
C TRP A 309 3.00 9.74 -13.59
N THR A 310 4.16 10.00 -12.98
CA THR A 310 4.67 9.28 -11.80
C THR A 310 4.07 9.74 -10.50
N GLU A 311 3.62 10.99 -10.40
CA GLU A 311 2.99 11.49 -9.17
C GLU A 311 1.74 12.31 -9.50
N ASN A 312 0.57 11.66 -9.52
CA ASN A 312 -0.71 12.36 -9.41
C ASN A 312 -0.92 12.68 -7.92
N GLU A 313 -0.51 13.88 -7.55
CA GLU A 313 -0.29 14.30 -6.18
C GLU A 313 -1.61 14.45 -5.40
N GLY A 314 -1.72 13.70 -4.30
CA GLY A 314 -2.44 14.15 -3.11
C GLY A 314 -1.56 15.14 -2.33
N TRP A 315 -1.89 15.43 -1.07
CA TRP A 315 -1.05 16.30 -0.25
C TRP A 315 -0.80 15.73 1.14
N PHE A 316 0.35 16.11 1.70
CA PHE A 316 0.74 15.81 3.09
C PHE A 316 0.26 16.89 4.05
N ASP A 317 0.21 16.56 5.35
CA ASP A 317 -0.15 17.51 6.39
C ASP A 317 1.09 17.99 7.17
N THR A 318 1.04 19.23 7.69
CA THR A 318 2.10 19.83 8.51
C THR A 318 1.52 20.43 9.79
N TRP A 319 2.36 20.61 10.82
CA TRP A 319 1.93 21.23 12.07
C TRP A 319 1.65 22.74 11.90
N GLY A 320 2.56 23.49 11.27
CA GLY A 320 2.46 24.96 11.14
C GLY A 320 1.72 25.48 9.91
N GLY A 321 1.68 24.73 8.81
CA GLY A 321 1.31 25.27 7.51
C GLY A 321 -0.19 25.39 7.21
N SER A 322 -0.52 26.31 6.31
CA SER A 322 -1.78 26.37 5.55
C SER A 322 -1.72 25.59 4.23
N PHE A 323 -0.63 24.85 3.99
CA PHE A 323 -0.37 24.14 2.75
C PHE A 323 -1.48 23.13 2.45
N GLY A 324 -2.15 23.34 1.31
CA GLY A 324 -3.02 22.39 0.60
C GLY A 324 -4.14 21.78 1.45
N ASN A 325 -5.39 21.94 1.04
CA ASN A 325 -6.39 20.98 1.51
C ASN A 325 -5.94 19.59 1.00
N SER A 326 -5.45 18.72 1.89
CA SER A 326 -5.02 17.37 1.51
C SER A 326 -6.15 16.59 0.82
N GLU A 327 -7.40 17.02 1.00
CA GLU A 327 -8.57 16.54 0.28
C GLU A 327 -8.76 17.18 -1.10
N ARG A 328 -8.16 16.55 -2.13
CA ARG A 328 -8.70 16.62 -3.51
C ARG A 328 -9.98 15.82 -3.59
N SER A 329 -11.03 16.27 -4.28
CA SER A 329 -12.30 15.54 -4.31
C SER A 329 -12.23 14.27 -5.18
N ALA A 330 -13.22 13.38 -5.05
CA ALA A 330 -13.32 12.18 -5.88
C ALA A 330 -13.49 12.52 -7.37
N GLU A 331 -14.34 13.51 -7.65
CA GLU A 331 -14.63 14.04 -8.98
C GLU A 331 -13.39 14.64 -9.61
N GLU A 332 -12.62 15.40 -8.81
CA GLU A 332 -11.41 16.06 -9.26
C GLU A 332 -10.34 15.05 -9.68
N MET A 333 -10.08 14.04 -8.83
CA MET A 333 -9.13 12.98 -9.15
C MET A 333 -9.57 12.19 -10.40
N ALA A 334 -10.87 11.90 -10.53
CA ALA A 334 -11.40 11.20 -11.70
C ALA A 334 -11.30 12.05 -12.98
N TYR A 335 -11.55 13.35 -12.88
CA TYR A 335 -11.44 14.32 -13.97
C TYR A 335 -10.03 14.34 -14.55
N VAL A 336 -9.01 14.56 -13.72
CA VAL A 336 -7.62 14.67 -14.21
C VAL A 336 -7.10 13.33 -14.78
N VAL A 337 -7.50 12.19 -14.20
CA VAL A 337 -7.10 10.87 -14.71
C VAL A 337 -7.78 10.55 -16.04
N ALA A 338 -9.08 10.82 -16.17
CA ALA A 338 -9.78 10.61 -17.43
C ALA A 338 -9.27 11.54 -18.53
N LYS A 339 -8.97 12.81 -18.20
CA LYS A 339 -8.34 13.79 -19.10
C LYS A 339 -6.95 13.33 -19.53
N TRP A 340 -6.13 12.85 -18.60
CA TRP A 340 -4.79 12.31 -18.89
C TRP A 340 -4.84 11.16 -19.91
N VAL A 341 -5.75 10.21 -19.73
CA VAL A 341 -5.94 9.12 -20.71
C VAL A 341 -6.46 9.65 -22.04
N ALA A 342 -7.40 10.61 -22.02
CA ALA A 342 -7.97 11.21 -23.22
C ALA A 342 -6.91 11.82 -24.14
N VAL A 343 -5.89 12.49 -23.57
CA VAL A 343 -4.79 13.13 -24.31
C VAL A 343 -3.65 12.17 -24.69
N GLY A 344 -3.77 10.88 -24.39
CA GLY A 344 -2.79 9.85 -24.78
C GLY A 344 -1.93 9.29 -23.65
N GLY A 345 -2.15 9.71 -22.41
CA GLY A 345 -1.48 9.15 -21.24
C GLY A 345 -1.62 7.62 -21.17
N SER A 346 -0.51 6.91 -20.94
CA SER A 346 -0.49 5.44 -20.84
C SER A 346 0.14 4.90 -19.56
N HIS A 347 0.89 5.73 -18.84
CA HIS A 347 1.34 5.45 -17.49
C HIS A 347 0.80 6.52 -16.53
N HIS A 348 0.17 6.08 -15.45
CA HIS A 348 -0.39 6.93 -14.40
C HIS A 348 -0.14 6.29 -13.03
N ASN A 349 0.24 7.10 -12.04
CA ASN A 349 0.40 6.65 -10.66
C ASN A 349 -0.19 7.65 -9.65
N TYR A 350 -1.00 7.16 -8.70
CA TYR A 350 -1.45 7.95 -7.54
C TYR A 350 -0.31 8.14 -6.52
N TYR A 351 0.05 9.39 -6.22
CA TYR A 351 1.00 9.73 -5.17
C TYR A 351 0.31 10.53 -4.06
N MET A 352 -0.26 9.91 -3.03
CA MET A 352 -0.21 8.50 -2.69
C MET A 352 -1.49 7.75 -3.03
N TRP A 353 -1.37 6.42 -3.17
CA TRP A 353 -2.53 5.53 -3.08
C TRP A 353 -2.88 5.25 -1.62
N TYR A 354 -1.86 4.97 -0.81
CA TYR A 354 -1.98 4.77 0.63
C TYR A 354 -1.16 5.82 1.39
N GLY A 355 -1.83 6.52 2.31
CA GLY A 355 -1.23 7.57 3.12
C GLY A 355 -0.14 7.07 4.06
N GLY A 356 -0.44 6.10 4.92
CA GLY A 356 0.54 5.63 5.92
C GLY A 356 0.99 6.68 6.94
N ASN A 357 2.01 6.34 7.73
CA ASN A 357 2.45 7.14 8.89
C ASN A 357 3.99 7.24 8.94
N HIS A 358 4.49 8.38 9.43
CA HIS A 358 5.89 8.60 9.75
C HIS A 358 6.19 8.09 11.17
N LEU A 359 6.71 6.87 11.28
CA LEU A 359 7.18 6.35 12.56
C LEU A 359 8.47 7.05 13.01
N ALA A 360 8.72 7.02 14.32
CA ALA A 360 9.94 7.55 14.93
C ALA A 360 10.28 8.96 14.40
N GLN A 361 11.54 9.19 13.97
CA GLN A 361 12.04 10.48 13.50
C GLN A 361 11.96 10.66 11.97
N TRP A 362 11.30 9.75 11.24
CA TRP A 362 11.41 9.64 9.78
C TRP A 362 10.57 10.65 8.98
N GLY A 363 9.67 11.39 9.63
CA GLY A 363 8.99 12.51 9.01
C GLY A 363 9.92 13.72 8.87
N ALA A 364 9.96 14.31 7.68
CA ALA A 364 10.69 15.55 7.43
C ALA A 364 10.21 16.72 8.31
N ALA A 365 10.94 17.82 8.23
CA ALA A 365 10.71 19.04 8.99
C ALA A 365 9.22 19.44 9.07
N SER A 366 8.70 19.49 10.30
CA SER A 366 7.35 19.94 10.67
C SER A 366 6.18 19.17 10.05
N LEU A 367 6.43 17.95 9.55
CA LEU A 367 5.34 17.07 9.11
C LEU A 367 4.57 16.49 10.29
N THR A 368 3.29 16.25 10.08
CA THR A 368 2.46 15.45 10.98
C THR A 368 2.91 13.98 10.99
N ASN A 369 2.42 13.21 11.96
CA ASN A 369 2.70 11.78 12.01
C ASN A 369 1.93 11.02 10.93
N ALA A 370 0.65 11.35 10.72
CA ALA A 370 -0.09 10.92 9.54
C ALA A 370 0.56 11.53 8.30
N TYR A 371 0.92 10.73 7.29
CA TYR A 371 1.57 11.25 6.08
C TYR A 371 0.57 11.93 5.15
N ALA A 372 -0.52 11.24 4.79
CA ALA A 372 -1.58 11.81 3.96
C ALA A 372 -2.94 11.19 4.28
N ASN A 373 -4.00 12.00 4.23
CA ASN A 373 -5.38 11.55 4.50
C ASN A 373 -6.31 11.72 3.30
N GLY A 374 -6.16 12.74 2.48
CA GLY A 374 -7.01 12.95 1.30
C GLY A 374 -6.63 12.10 0.08
N VAL A 375 -6.14 10.89 0.30
CA VAL A 375 -5.79 9.89 -0.72
C VAL A 375 -6.74 8.69 -0.64
N ASN A 376 -6.61 7.68 -1.51
CA ASN A 376 -7.54 6.55 -1.62
C ASN A 376 -7.66 5.71 -0.36
N PHE A 377 -6.54 5.46 0.32
CA PHE A 377 -6.49 4.90 1.66
C PHE A 377 -5.79 5.86 2.60
N ARG A 378 -6.48 6.26 3.66
CA ARG A 378 -5.99 7.23 4.65
C ARG A 378 -4.80 6.69 5.44
N SER A 379 -4.15 7.57 6.21
CA SER A 379 -3.09 7.19 7.17
C SER A 379 -3.53 6.14 8.18
N ASP A 380 -4.82 6.11 8.55
CA ASP A 380 -5.44 5.13 9.44
C ASP A 380 -5.67 3.74 8.78
N GLY A 381 -5.44 3.60 7.47
CA GLY A 381 -5.60 2.34 6.74
C GLY A 381 -7.02 2.08 6.24
N LEU A 382 -7.96 2.98 6.55
CA LEU A 382 -9.34 2.87 6.09
C LEU A 382 -9.50 3.49 4.70
N PRO A 383 -10.42 2.96 3.87
CA PRO A 383 -10.73 3.53 2.57
C PRO A 383 -11.32 4.93 2.69
N ASN A 384 -10.93 5.83 1.79
CA ASN A 384 -11.49 7.17 1.66
C ASN A 384 -12.66 7.14 0.67
N GLU A 385 -13.89 7.10 1.16
CA GLU A 385 -15.09 7.07 0.32
C GLU A 385 -15.78 8.43 0.23
N PRO A 386 -16.35 8.80 -0.94
CA PRO A 386 -16.55 7.99 -2.14
C PRO A 386 -15.35 7.97 -3.11
N LYS A 387 -14.22 8.59 -2.76
CA LYS A 387 -13.03 8.73 -3.63
C LYS A 387 -12.54 7.39 -4.16
N ARG A 388 -12.28 6.44 -3.26
CA ARG A 388 -11.81 5.10 -3.60
C ARG A 388 -12.77 4.39 -4.55
N SER A 389 -14.05 4.28 -4.17
CA SER A 389 -15.03 3.56 -5.00
C SER A 389 -15.29 4.24 -6.35
N HIS A 390 -15.23 5.56 -6.43
CA HIS A 390 -15.37 6.30 -7.68
C HIS A 390 -14.19 6.05 -8.63
N LEU A 391 -12.96 6.15 -8.13
CA LEU A 391 -11.74 5.89 -8.90
C LEU A 391 -11.64 4.42 -9.32
N ARG A 392 -12.02 3.48 -8.45
CA ARG A 392 -12.11 2.05 -8.82
C ARG A 392 -13.03 1.80 -10.02
N ARG A 393 -14.17 2.49 -10.11
CA ARG A 393 -15.07 2.37 -11.28
C ARG A 393 -14.40 2.89 -12.55
N LEU A 394 -13.69 4.01 -12.45
CA LEU A 394 -12.89 4.56 -13.56
C LEU A 394 -11.81 3.56 -13.99
N HIS A 395 -11.00 3.02 -13.08
CA HIS A 395 -9.96 2.04 -13.42
C HIS A 395 -10.55 0.80 -14.09
N GLY A 396 -11.65 0.29 -13.54
CA GLY A 396 -12.35 -0.87 -14.12
C GLY A 396 -12.86 -0.60 -15.53
N LEU A 397 -13.30 0.62 -15.83
CA LEU A 397 -13.64 1.04 -17.20
C LEU A 397 -12.40 1.12 -18.09
N LEU A 398 -11.36 1.84 -17.66
CA LEU A 398 -10.12 2.01 -18.43
C LEU A 398 -9.45 0.68 -18.74
N GLY A 399 -9.44 -0.27 -17.80
CA GLY A 399 -8.94 -1.62 -18.01
C GLY A 399 -9.72 -2.41 -19.06
N ARG A 400 -11.05 -2.21 -19.18
CA ARG A 400 -11.87 -2.80 -20.26
C ARG A 400 -11.65 -2.12 -21.60
N LEU A 401 -11.33 -0.82 -21.59
CA LEU A 401 -11.05 -0.03 -22.80
C LEU A 401 -9.59 -0.14 -23.26
N ASN A 402 -8.73 -0.89 -22.56
CA ASN A 402 -7.31 -1.00 -22.87
C ASN A 402 -7.05 -1.34 -24.34
N GLY A 403 -7.75 -2.33 -24.90
CA GLY A 403 -7.55 -2.72 -26.29
C GLY A 403 -7.84 -1.61 -27.30
N GLU A 404 -8.89 -0.84 -27.10
CA GLU A 404 -9.20 0.31 -27.97
C GLU A 404 -8.18 1.45 -27.78
N LEU A 405 -7.76 1.70 -26.54
CA LEU A 405 -6.77 2.74 -26.23
C LEU A 405 -5.36 2.40 -26.74
N MET A 406 -5.02 1.12 -26.86
CA MET A 406 -3.70 0.65 -27.33
C MET A 406 -3.63 0.40 -28.84
N ARG A 407 -4.77 0.43 -29.55
CA ARG A 407 -4.86 0.25 -31.01
C ARG A 407 -4.28 1.41 -31.81
N VAL A 408 -4.34 2.62 -31.26
CA VAL A 408 -3.78 3.81 -31.91
C VAL A 408 -2.26 3.76 -31.79
N ASP A 409 -1.57 3.70 -32.93
CA ASP A 409 -0.11 3.54 -32.97
C ASP A 409 0.67 4.76 -32.51
N ASP A 410 0.12 5.94 -32.74
CA ASP A 410 0.75 7.21 -32.42
C ASP A 410 -0.25 8.11 -31.69
N ARG A 411 0.04 8.45 -30.43
CA ARG A 411 -0.82 9.32 -29.63
C ARG A 411 -1.04 10.69 -30.29
N HIS A 412 -0.10 11.17 -31.09
CA HIS A 412 -0.18 12.49 -31.74
C HIS A 412 -1.26 12.55 -32.83
N SER A 413 -1.78 11.40 -33.28
CA SER A 413 -2.90 11.36 -34.22
C SER A 413 -4.23 11.77 -33.57
N VAL A 414 -4.34 11.67 -32.23
CA VAL A 414 -5.55 12.03 -31.48
C VAL A 414 -5.54 13.54 -31.22
N LYS A 415 -6.20 14.29 -32.10
CA LYS A 415 -6.34 15.75 -31.97
C LYS A 415 -7.74 16.10 -31.45
N PRO A 416 -7.87 17.08 -30.53
CA PRO A 416 -9.18 17.47 -30.01
C PRO A 416 -10.03 18.10 -31.12
N ILE A 417 -11.26 17.61 -31.25
CA ILE A 417 -12.32 18.26 -32.03
C ILE A 417 -12.99 19.27 -31.10
N ARG A 418 -12.91 20.56 -31.45
CA ARG A 418 -13.55 21.62 -30.66
C ARG A 418 -15.01 21.77 -31.04
N LEU A 419 -15.88 21.76 -30.03
CA LEU A 419 -17.30 22.04 -30.14
C LEU A 419 -17.61 23.42 -29.52
N GLU A 420 -18.89 23.79 -29.53
CA GLU A 420 -19.39 24.98 -28.83
C GLU A 420 -19.17 24.87 -27.31
N GLU A 421 -19.35 25.99 -26.59
CA GLU A 421 -19.31 26.03 -25.11
C GLU A 421 -18.00 25.52 -24.48
N ASN A 422 -16.89 25.61 -25.24
CA ASN A 422 -15.55 25.19 -24.84
C ASN A 422 -15.46 23.69 -24.51
N VAL A 423 -16.15 22.84 -25.27
CA VAL A 423 -16.06 21.39 -25.14
C VAL A 423 -15.11 20.83 -26.20
N GLU A 424 -14.20 19.95 -25.79
CA GLU A 424 -13.27 19.25 -26.66
C GLU A 424 -13.59 17.75 -26.70
N VAL A 425 -13.49 17.14 -27.88
CA VAL A 425 -13.69 15.70 -28.07
C VAL A 425 -12.39 15.06 -28.53
N TYR A 426 -11.90 14.11 -27.73
CA TYR A 426 -10.77 13.24 -28.08
C TYR A 426 -11.33 11.91 -28.58
N GLU A 427 -11.46 11.77 -29.88
CA GLU A 427 -11.94 10.54 -30.53
C GLU A 427 -10.78 9.57 -30.75
N TRP A 428 -10.89 8.38 -30.17
CA TRP A 428 -9.89 7.32 -30.25
C TRP A 428 -10.26 6.27 -31.29
N THR A 429 -11.53 5.85 -31.28
CA THR A 429 -12.12 4.94 -32.26
C THR A 429 -13.56 5.35 -32.52
N ASP A 430 -14.22 4.71 -33.49
CA ASP A 430 -15.67 4.93 -33.71
C ASP A 430 -16.53 4.58 -32.49
N GLN A 431 -16.00 3.78 -31.55
CA GLN A 431 -16.68 3.29 -30.35
C GLN A 431 -16.12 3.88 -29.04
N LEU A 432 -15.14 4.79 -29.11
CA LEU A 432 -14.55 5.40 -27.92
C LEU A 432 -14.15 6.85 -28.18
N ALA A 433 -14.75 7.76 -27.39
CA ALA A 433 -14.31 9.14 -27.30
C ALA A 433 -14.40 9.67 -25.86
N PHE A 434 -13.62 10.72 -25.59
CA PHE A 434 -13.66 11.47 -24.35
C PHE A 434 -14.18 12.89 -24.65
N LEU A 435 -15.33 13.25 -24.10
CA LEU A 435 -15.84 14.62 -24.12
C LEU A 435 -15.31 15.32 -22.88
N HIS A 436 -14.46 16.31 -23.07
CA HIS A 436 -13.81 17.06 -22.01
C HIS A 436 -14.31 18.49 -22.01
N ARG A 437 -14.70 18.98 -20.84
CA ARG A 437 -14.97 20.40 -20.62
C ARG A 437 -14.01 20.94 -19.56
N PRO A 438 -13.13 21.89 -19.90
CA PRO A 438 -12.23 22.53 -18.96
C PRO A 438 -12.95 23.25 -17.80
N ALA A 439 -12.15 23.84 -16.90
CA ALA A 439 -12.68 24.70 -15.85
C ALA A 439 -13.47 25.88 -16.44
N CYS A 440 -14.66 26.15 -15.88
CA CYS A 440 -15.53 27.25 -16.29
C CYS A 440 -16.42 27.74 -15.13
N SER A 441 -17.13 28.85 -15.33
CA SER A 441 -18.14 29.35 -14.39
C SER A 441 -19.31 28.37 -14.34
N ASN A 442 -19.58 27.83 -13.14
CA ASN A 442 -20.57 26.79 -12.80
C ASN A 442 -21.75 26.61 -13.78
N GLY A 443 -22.06 25.35 -14.09
CA GLY A 443 -23.24 24.96 -14.87
C GLY A 443 -22.98 23.78 -15.80
N SER A 444 -24.05 23.13 -16.26
CA SER A 444 -23.99 22.13 -17.33
C SER A 444 -24.36 22.76 -18.67
N VAL A 445 -23.69 22.36 -19.75
CA VAL A 445 -24.05 22.73 -21.13
C VAL A 445 -24.44 21.48 -21.91
N SER A 446 -25.32 21.66 -22.89
CA SER A 446 -25.72 20.59 -23.81
C SER A 446 -25.02 20.77 -25.14
N VAL A 447 -24.27 19.77 -25.59
CA VAL A 447 -23.56 19.78 -26.87
C VAL A 447 -24.01 18.62 -27.76
N GLN A 448 -24.03 18.84 -29.07
CA GLN A 448 -24.32 17.79 -30.06
C GLN A 448 -23.01 17.16 -30.55
N TYR A 449 -22.91 15.84 -30.49
CA TYR A 449 -21.81 15.10 -31.10
C TYR A 449 -22.32 13.81 -31.75
N LYS A 450 -21.98 13.61 -33.04
CA LYS A 450 -22.47 12.49 -33.88
C LYS A 450 -23.99 12.22 -33.77
N GLY A 451 -24.79 13.29 -33.67
CA GLY A 451 -26.26 13.21 -33.62
C GLY A 451 -26.87 12.91 -32.25
N VAL A 452 -26.06 12.89 -31.19
CA VAL A 452 -26.48 12.68 -29.80
C VAL A 452 -26.20 13.94 -28.98
N THR A 453 -27.16 14.33 -28.14
CA THR A 453 -27.01 15.44 -27.18
C THR A 453 -26.38 14.93 -25.89
N TYR A 454 -25.25 15.49 -25.49
CA TYR A 454 -24.60 15.22 -24.21
C TYR A 454 -24.70 16.44 -23.29
N SER A 455 -25.01 16.21 -22.01
CA SER A 455 -24.96 17.25 -20.97
C SER A 455 -23.65 17.11 -20.19
N ILE A 456 -22.84 18.16 -20.14
CA ILE A 456 -21.51 18.15 -19.52
C ILE A 456 -21.29 19.36 -18.62
N LYS A 457 -20.84 19.12 -17.38
CA LYS A 457 -20.55 20.13 -16.37
C LYS A 457 -19.16 20.74 -16.59
N CYS A 458 -18.89 21.86 -15.91
CA CYS A 458 -17.52 22.38 -15.79
C CYS A 458 -16.63 21.34 -15.11
N ARG A 459 -15.38 21.20 -15.58
CA ARG A 459 -14.39 20.28 -15.01
C ARG A 459 -14.89 18.83 -14.99
N GLU A 460 -15.44 18.40 -16.12
CA GLU A 460 -15.96 17.04 -16.30
C GLU A 460 -15.39 16.41 -17.58
N VAL A 461 -15.17 15.09 -17.52
CA VAL A 461 -14.92 14.25 -18.68
C VAL A 461 -16.04 13.21 -18.74
N LEU A 462 -16.66 13.08 -19.91
CA LEU A 462 -17.55 11.96 -20.23
C LEU A 462 -16.77 10.97 -21.10
N VAL A 463 -16.70 9.71 -20.66
CA VAL A 463 -16.19 8.60 -21.49
C VAL A 463 -17.39 8.02 -22.22
N ILE A 464 -17.40 8.08 -23.55
CA ILE A 464 -18.57 7.74 -24.36
C ILE A 464 -18.24 6.73 -25.46
N ASP A 465 -19.28 6.04 -25.92
CA ASP A 465 -19.32 5.36 -27.21
C ASP A 465 -20.13 6.23 -28.20
N PRO A 466 -19.44 6.91 -29.14
CA PRO A 466 -20.10 7.79 -30.10
C PRO A 466 -21.04 7.07 -31.07
N SER A 467 -20.85 5.76 -31.30
CA SER A 467 -21.65 4.98 -32.25
C SER A 467 -23.04 4.64 -31.69
N THR A 468 -23.15 4.50 -30.37
CA THR A 468 -24.41 4.17 -29.67
C THR A 468 -25.00 5.34 -28.90
N GLY A 469 -24.22 6.38 -28.64
CA GLY A 469 -24.61 7.50 -27.78
C GLY A 469 -24.46 7.21 -26.28
N THR A 470 -23.84 6.08 -25.93
CA THR A 470 -23.74 5.61 -24.54
C THR A 470 -22.70 6.41 -23.78
N VAL A 471 -23.04 6.90 -22.58
CA VAL A 471 -22.07 7.43 -21.62
C VAL A 471 -21.65 6.31 -20.68
N HIS A 472 -20.39 5.85 -20.78
CA HIS A 472 -19.85 4.80 -19.93
C HIS A 472 -19.48 5.31 -18.53
N PHE A 473 -19.03 6.57 -18.44
CA PHE A 473 -18.64 7.19 -17.18
C PHE A 473 -18.65 8.71 -17.28
N ALA A 474 -18.98 9.36 -16.18
CA ALA A 474 -18.97 10.81 -16.03
C ALA A 474 -18.22 11.17 -14.74
N THR A 475 -17.12 11.93 -14.86
CA THR A 475 -16.22 12.18 -13.73
C THR A 475 -16.84 13.06 -12.64
N ALA A 476 -17.80 13.92 -12.97
CA ALA A 476 -18.50 14.76 -11.99
C ALA A 476 -19.81 14.12 -11.48
N SER A 477 -19.98 12.81 -11.70
CA SER A 477 -21.12 12.03 -11.24
C SER A 477 -20.68 10.94 -10.27
N THR A 478 -20.35 11.36 -9.04
CA THR A 478 -20.13 10.43 -7.94
C THR A 478 -21.44 9.81 -7.52
N GLU A 479 -21.64 8.55 -7.90
CA GLU A 479 -22.62 7.71 -7.23
C GLU A 479 -22.21 7.57 -5.76
N LYS A 480 -23.16 7.79 -4.84
CA LYS A 480 -22.99 7.27 -3.48
C LYS A 480 -22.86 5.76 -3.63
N PRO A 481 -21.79 5.13 -3.12
CA PRO A 481 -21.67 3.69 -3.20
C PRO A 481 -22.93 3.04 -2.61
N PRO A 482 -23.51 2.00 -3.24
CA PRO A 482 -24.64 1.27 -2.67
C PRO A 482 -24.28 0.67 -1.30
N GLU A 483 -22.99 0.50 -1.03
CA GLU A 483 -22.41 0.10 0.23
C GLU A 483 -22.02 1.36 1.04
N LEU A 484 -22.88 1.82 1.95
CA LEU A 484 -22.45 2.80 2.96
C LEU A 484 -21.30 2.19 3.76
N VAL A 485 -20.14 2.84 3.76
CA VAL A 485 -19.07 2.50 4.70
C VAL A 485 -19.42 3.13 6.04
N THR A 486 -20.09 2.38 6.91
CA THR A 486 -20.33 2.84 8.28
C THR A 486 -19.06 2.62 9.07
N ARG A 487 -18.51 3.71 9.63
CA ARG A 487 -17.45 3.63 10.64
C ARG A 487 -18.08 3.27 11.97
N VAL A 488 -17.72 2.11 12.50
CA VAL A 488 -18.04 1.72 13.87
C VAL A 488 -16.84 2.08 14.73
N ILE A 489 -17.09 2.93 15.71
CA ILE A 489 -16.12 3.44 16.67
C ILE A 489 -16.42 2.77 18.00
N ALA A 490 -15.49 1.94 18.48
CA ALA A 490 -15.58 1.31 19.80
C ALA A 490 -14.42 1.81 20.67
N ASN A 491 -14.74 2.32 21.86
CA ASN A 491 -13.72 2.76 22.81
C ASN A 491 -13.13 1.55 23.53
N LEU A 492 -11.81 1.48 23.56
CA LEU A 492 -11.04 0.61 24.43
C LEU A 492 -10.90 1.25 25.80
N THR A 493 -11.09 0.44 26.84
CA THR A 493 -10.88 0.88 28.23
C THR A 493 -9.40 0.81 28.54
N LEU A 494 -8.77 1.98 28.72
CA LEU A 494 -7.40 2.07 29.22
C LEU A 494 -7.42 1.97 30.75
N SER A 495 -6.34 1.40 31.30
CA SER A 495 -6.02 1.50 32.71
C SER A 495 -5.87 2.97 33.11
N ARG A 496 -5.97 3.25 34.40
CA ARG A 496 -5.66 4.59 34.89
C ARG A 496 -4.21 4.94 34.53
N TRP A 497 -4.04 6.11 33.93
CA TRP A 497 -2.71 6.64 33.62
C TRP A 497 -1.88 6.84 34.89
N SER A 498 -0.59 6.55 34.75
CA SER A 498 0.45 6.82 35.74
C SER A 498 1.54 7.65 35.07
N MET A 499 2.29 8.42 35.86
CA MET A 499 3.41 9.21 35.34
C MET A 499 4.73 8.89 36.05
N ARG A 500 5.83 9.12 35.31
CA ARG A 500 7.21 9.18 35.80
C ARG A 500 7.81 10.50 35.34
N GLN A 501 8.38 11.28 36.25
CA GLN A 501 9.19 12.44 35.86
C GLN A 501 10.42 11.98 35.07
N GLU A 502 10.77 12.69 34.00
CA GLU A 502 11.94 12.33 33.20
C GLU A 502 13.25 12.56 33.96
N ARG A 503 14.19 11.62 33.81
CA ARG A 503 15.48 11.62 34.51
C ARG A 503 16.60 12.04 33.57
N ILE A 504 16.94 13.32 33.60
CA ILE A 504 17.99 13.85 32.74
C ILE A 504 19.36 13.38 33.28
N GLU A 505 20.27 12.98 32.38
CA GLU A 505 21.65 12.44 32.55
C GLU A 505 21.82 10.95 32.89
N HIS A 506 20.78 10.20 33.21
CA HIS A 506 20.96 8.84 33.69
C HIS A 506 21.41 7.89 32.56
N GLY A 507 22.72 7.60 32.49
CA GLY A 507 23.29 6.66 31.53
C GLY A 507 23.33 7.15 30.08
N MET A 508 23.23 8.46 29.85
CA MET A 508 23.18 9.06 28.50
C MET A 508 24.54 9.59 28.04
N ASP A 509 24.70 9.70 26.71
CA ASP A 509 25.89 10.30 26.10
C ASP A 509 25.95 11.80 26.35
N VAL A 510 27.13 12.28 26.76
CA VAL A 510 27.36 13.69 27.13
C VAL A 510 28.53 14.24 26.32
N VAL A 511 28.30 15.41 25.73
CA VAL A 511 29.32 16.23 25.07
C VAL A 511 29.50 17.53 25.86
N VAL A 512 30.75 17.99 26.00
CA VAL A 512 31.07 19.25 26.68
C VAL A 512 31.91 20.12 25.76
N ASP A 513 31.54 21.38 25.60
CA ASP A 513 32.28 22.36 24.81
C ASP A 513 32.13 23.77 25.41
N SER A 514 32.99 24.70 25.01
CA SER A 514 32.89 26.12 25.38
C SER A 514 31.65 26.83 24.81
N GLU A 515 31.11 26.31 23.70
CA GLU A 515 29.94 26.81 22.97
C GLU A 515 28.92 25.69 22.71
N PRO A 516 27.63 25.99 22.44
CA PRO A 516 26.67 24.97 22.06
C PRO A 516 27.02 24.39 20.67
N ILE A 517 27.00 23.06 20.56
CA ILE A 517 27.15 22.32 19.30
C ILE A 517 25.76 22.06 18.72
N ASP A 518 25.59 22.14 17.39
CA ASP A 518 24.29 21.89 16.77
C ASP A 518 23.73 20.49 17.11
N HIS A 519 22.41 20.42 17.17
CA HIS A 519 21.66 19.24 17.62
C HIS A 519 22.02 17.99 16.82
N LEU A 520 22.08 18.11 15.50
CA LEU A 520 22.26 16.98 14.61
C LEU A 520 23.70 16.44 14.65
N ARG A 521 24.69 17.25 15.02
CA ARG A 521 26.04 16.76 15.34
C ARG A 521 26.10 16.01 16.65
N VAL A 522 25.28 16.37 17.63
CA VAL A 522 25.22 15.67 18.93
C VAL A 522 24.43 14.36 18.82
N ALA A 523 23.25 14.39 18.21
CA ALA A 523 22.30 13.29 18.26
C ALA A 523 22.15 12.50 16.94
N GLY A 524 22.59 13.05 15.80
CA GLY A 524 22.27 12.50 14.50
C GLY A 524 20.74 12.46 14.26
N LEU A 525 20.26 11.36 13.67
CA LEU A 525 18.83 11.05 13.53
C LEU A 525 18.33 10.03 14.58
N ALA A 526 19.12 9.75 15.62
CA ALA A 526 18.80 8.71 16.60
C ALA A 526 17.70 9.13 17.61
N THR A 527 17.50 10.43 17.80
CA THR A 527 16.52 11.01 18.72
C THR A 527 16.18 12.42 18.24
N ASP A 528 14.98 12.88 18.57
CA ASP A 528 14.59 14.28 18.35
C ASP A 528 15.00 15.20 19.51
N TYR A 529 15.69 14.70 20.55
CA TYR A 529 15.95 15.45 21.78
C TYR A 529 17.45 15.63 22.08
N VAL A 530 17.85 16.88 22.31
CA VAL A 530 19.17 17.24 22.89
C VAL A 530 18.96 18.25 24.02
N THR A 531 19.50 17.97 25.20
CA THR A 531 19.46 18.89 26.34
C THR A 531 20.75 19.70 26.44
N TYR A 532 20.67 21.01 26.26
CA TYR A 532 21.76 21.97 26.42
C TYR A 532 21.76 22.55 27.82
N LYS A 533 22.92 22.57 28.47
CA LYS A 533 23.07 23.01 29.86
C LYS A 533 24.20 23.99 29.99
N THR A 534 23.97 25.05 30.75
CA THR A 534 24.98 26.03 31.11
C THR A 534 24.62 26.65 32.46
N ARG A 535 25.58 27.28 33.14
CA ARG A 535 25.32 28.05 34.35
C ARG A 535 25.18 29.53 34.01
N ILE A 536 24.15 30.20 34.51
CA ILE A 536 23.92 31.63 34.26
C ILE A 536 24.00 32.42 35.57
N LEU A 537 24.50 33.65 35.50
CA LEU A 537 24.57 34.57 36.63
C LEU A 537 23.58 35.70 36.44
N ALA A 538 22.67 35.90 37.40
CA ALA A 538 21.73 37.01 37.35
C ALA A 538 22.47 38.36 37.53
N GLY A 539 22.33 39.25 36.54
CA GLY A 539 23.02 40.52 36.49
C GLY A 539 22.60 41.54 37.58
N PRO A 540 23.37 42.62 37.76
CA PRO A 540 23.08 43.65 38.75
C PRO A 540 22.00 44.64 38.26
N GLY A 541 20.71 44.27 38.35
CA GLY A 541 19.62 45.22 38.16
C GLY A 541 18.23 44.65 37.90
N SER A 542 17.28 45.06 38.76
CA SER A 542 15.82 45.13 38.58
C SER A 542 14.96 43.86 38.69
N ASN A 543 13.87 43.99 39.45
CA ASN A 543 12.75 43.05 39.65
C ASN A 543 11.88 42.83 38.38
N THR A 544 12.49 42.77 37.20
CA THR A 544 11.83 42.62 35.90
C THR A 544 12.13 41.25 35.29
N SER A 545 11.23 40.73 34.45
CA SER A 545 11.43 39.46 33.74
C SER A 545 12.73 39.48 32.94
N THR A 546 13.43 38.34 32.89
CA THR A 546 14.68 38.20 32.12
C THR A 546 14.34 37.58 30.77
N LEU A 547 14.70 38.24 29.68
CA LEU A 547 14.50 37.72 28.33
C LEU A 547 15.67 36.82 27.93
N LEU A 548 15.37 35.55 27.64
CA LEU A 548 16.27 34.61 27.00
C LEU A 548 15.95 34.55 25.50
N GLU A 549 16.95 34.80 24.67
CA GLU A 549 16.86 34.69 23.22
C GLU A 549 17.80 33.59 22.73
N ILE A 550 17.29 32.71 21.85
CA ILE A 550 18.04 31.59 21.29
C ILE A 550 17.95 31.68 19.77
N GLU A 551 19.08 31.89 19.09
CA GLU A 551 19.14 31.86 17.63
C GLU A 551 19.18 30.40 17.13
N SER A 552 18.20 30.06 16.29
CA SER A 552 17.96 28.72 15.79
C SER A 552 17.36 28.76 14.36
N SER A 553 16.82 27.63 13.89
CA SER A 553 15.99 27.52 12.69
C SER A 553 14.53 27.29 13.06
N ILE A 554 13.61 27.48 12.11
CA ILE A 554 12.24 26.95 12.22
C ILE A 554 12.21 25.41 12.21
N SER A 555 11.00 24.84 12.38
CA SER A 555 10.79 23.41 12.65
C SER A 555 11.60 22.95 13.87
N GLN A 556 11.45 23.69 14.97
CA GLN A 556 12.22 23.52 16.20
C GLN A 556 11.37 23.92 17.41
N VAL A 557 11.53 23.20 18.50
CA VAL A 557 10.94 23.54 19.80
C VAL A 557 12.04 23.60 20.87
N PHE A 558 11.88 24.53 21.80
CA PHE A 558 12.73 24.65 22.99
C PHE A 558 11.88 24.65 24.25
N HIS A 559 12.19 23.73 25.16
CA HIS A 559 11.63 23.66 26.50
C HIS A 559 12.70 24.17 27.48
N VAL A 560 12.38 25.25 28.19
CA VAL A 560 13.35 25.94 29.06
C VAL A 560 13.01 25.70 30.52
N SER A 561 14.02 25.38 31.30
CA SER A 561 13.91 25.15 32.75
C SER A 561 15.13 25.72 33.48
N LEU A 562 14.97 25.98 34.78
CA LEU A 562 16.02 26.45 35.69
C LEU A 562 16.20 25.45 36.84
N ASP A 563 17.40 25.45 37.43
CA ASP A 563 17.75 24.72 38.66
C ASP A 563 17.50 23.20 38.59
N GLY A 564 17.98 22.59 37.51
CA GLY A 564 18.02 21.13 37.38
C GLY A 564 16.76 20.51 36.76
N GLY A 565 16.02 21.25 35.94
CA GLY A 565 14.94 20.69 35.10
C GLY A 565 13.66 20.28 35.83
N LYS A 566 13.57 20.51 37.15
CA LYS A 566 12.44 20.04 37.98
C LYS A 566 11.13 20.75 37.71
N SER A 567 11.17 21.97 37.17
CA SER A 567 9.99 22.71 36.71
C SER A 567 10.28 23.36 35.37
N LEU A 568 9.40 23.12 34.42
CA LEU A 568 9.38 23.83 33.15
C LEU A 568 9.06 25.31 33.43
N VAL A 569 9.88 26.20 32.88
CA VAL A 569 9.62 27.65 32.92
C VAL A 569 8.72 28.04 31.76
N SER A 570 9.11 27.67 30.55
CA SER A 570 8.35 28.00 29.34
C SER A 570 8.69 27.05 28.20
N THR A 571 7.83 27.03 27.19
CA THR A 571 8.07 26.36 25.91
C THR A 571 7.82 27.35 24.81
N VAL A 572 8.79 27.43 23.89
CA VAL A 572 8.70 28.25 22.69
C VAL A 572 8.89 27.33 21.49
N MET A 573 8.05 27.49 20.47
CA MET A 573 8.02 26.59 19.32
C MET A 573 7.88 27.38 18.03
N ASN A 574 8.48 26.84 16.98
CA ASN A 574 8.18 27.22 15.61
C ASN A 574 7.96 25.95 14.79
N VAL A 575 6.70 25.69 14.48
CA VAL A 575 6.22 24.48 13.80
C VAL A 575 6.04 24.68 12.30
N GLU A 576 6.48 25.81 11.75
CA GLU A 576 6.49 26.03 10.30
C GLU A 576 7.45 25.05 9.63
N LYS A 577 7.13 24.63 8.40
CA LYS A 577 8.02 23.82 7.55
C LYS A 577 9.10 24.72 6.95
N GLY A 578 10.34 24.26 6.96
CA GLY A 578 11.48 24.93 6.33
C GLY A 578 12.71 25.00 7.23
N ASN A 579 13.65 25.87 6.86
CA ASN A 579 14.95 26.00 7.51
C ASN A 579 15.39 27.46 7.76
N THR A 580 14.45 28.42 7.69
CA THR A 580 14.76 29.83 7.92
C THR A 580 15.23 30.06 9.35
N ARG A 581 16.13 31.04 9.54
CA ARG A 581 16.57 31.43 10.88
C ARG A 581 15.41 31.97 11.70
N TRP A 582 15.40 31.62 12.96
CA TRP A 582 14.39 32.01 13.93
C TRP A 582 15.06 32.31 15.27
N THR A 583 14.67 33.42 15.89
CA THR A 583 15.07 33.74 17.26
C THR A 583 13.93 33.36 18.19
N ALA A 584 14.14 32.32 18.97
CA ALA A 584 13.20 31.90 20.00
C ALA A 584 13.35 32.81 21.22
N ALA A 585 12.27 33.49 21.61
CA ALA A 585 12.24 34.42 22.74
C ALA A 585 11.45 33.81 23.90
N VAL A 586 12.05 33.79 25.08
CA VAL A 586 11.48 33.20 26.30
C VAL A 586 11.61 34.17 27.46
N GLU A 587 10.50 34.48 28.11
CA GLU A 587 10.53 35.21 29.38
C GLU A 587 10.80 34.25 30.55
N LEU A 588 11.95 34.45 31.21
CA LEU A 588 12.31 33.79 32.45
C LEU A 588 11.72 34.54 33.66
N PRO A 589 11.43 33.84 34.77
CA PRO A 589 11.00 34.49 36.00
C PRO A 589 12.04 35.48 36.51
N ALA A 590 11.62 36.38 37.40
CA ALA A 590 12.54 37.32 38.04
C ALA A 590 13.65 36.56 38.78
N LEU A 591 14.90 36.75 38.33
CA LEU A 591 16.06 36.09 38.89
C LEU A 591 16.60 36.86 40.09
N THR A 592 17.02 36.14 41.14
CA THR A 592 17.59 36.75 42.34
C THR A 592 18.97 37.32 42.00
N ARG A 593 19.17 38.60 42.31
CA ARG A 593 20.42 39.31 42.03
C ARG A 593 21.65 38.55 42.56
N ASN A 594 22.68 38.42 41.72
CA ASN A 594 23.93 37.71 42.00
C ASN A 594 23.76 36.21 42.33
N ALA A 595 22.57 35.63 42.16
CA ALA A 595 22.38 34.20 42.26
C ALA A 595 22.80 33.52 40.94
N SER A 596 23.35 32.32 41.06
CA SER A 596 23.60 31.44 39.93
C SER A 596 22.44 30.49 39.73
N TYR A 597 22.11 30.22 38.47
CA TYR A 597 21.08 29.26 38.08
C TYR A 597 21.66 28.28 37.06
N ASP A 598 21.23 27.03 37.13
CA ASP A 598 21.54 26.06 36.08
C ASP A 598 20.45 26.16 35.01
N LEU A 599 20.80 26.66 33.83
CA LEU A 599 19.91 26.83 32.68
C LEU A 599 19.91 25.56 31.85
N TRP A 600 18.74 24.95 31.71
CA TRP A 600 18.53 23.72 30.94
C TRP A 600 17.55 24.01 29.79
N ILE A 601 18.01 23.77 28.57
CA ILE A 601 17.24 23.97 27.33
C ILE A 601 17.14 22.63 26.62
N ILE A 602 15.95 22.03 26.61
CA ILE A 602 15.68 20.83 25.81
C ILE A 602 15.29 21.29 24.41
N SER A 603 16.14 21.00 23.44
CA SER A 603 15.88 21.16 22.02
C SER A 603 15.15 19.94 21.49
N GLU A 604 13.97 20.14 20.94
CA GLU A 604 13.20 19.12 20.23
C GLU A 604 13.20 19.44 18.73
N SER A 605 13.89 18.62 17.94
CA SER A 605 13.90 18.68 16.47
C SER A 605 12.55 18.22 15.92
N LEU A 606 12.02 18.92 14.91
CA LEU A 606 10.81 18.51 14.21
C LEU A 606 11.08 17.80 12.89
N GLY A 607 12.22 17.13 12.78
CA GLY A 607 12.69 16.50 11.56
C GLY A 607 13.59 17.41 10.73
N VAL A 608 14.32 16.81 9.79
CA VAL A 608 15.24 17.50 8.88
C VAL A 608 14.50 17.84 7.59
N GLU A 609 14.81 18.99 7.00
CA GLU A 609 14.19 19.43 5.75
C GLU A 609 14.49 18.45 4.61
N ASN A 610 13.53 18.26 3.71
CA ASN A 610 13.65 17.37 2.56
C ASN A 610 13.84 18.11 1.22
N GLY A 611 13.99 19.44 1.27
CA GLY A 611 14.17 20.32 0.12
C GLY A 611 15.44 20.07 -0.71
N MET A 612 15.43 20.55 -1.94
CA MET A 612 16.40 20.20 -2.97
C MET A 612 17.74 20.92 -2.80
N LEU A 613 18.79 20.16 -2.49
CA LEU A 613 20.17 20.64 -2.46
C LEU A 613 20.82 20.42 -3.83
N TYR A 614 21.25 21.50 -4.47
CA TYR A 614 21.97 21.46 -5.74
C TYR A 614 23.36 22.04 -5.54
N GLY A 615 24.39 21.19 -5.53
CA GLY A 615 25.76 21.66 -5.54
C GLY A 615 26.21 22.38 -4.26
N ALA A 616 25.37 22.45 -3.23
CA ALA A 616 25.66 23.16 -1.98
C ALA A 616 26.67 22.36 -1.14
N PRO A 617 27.77 22.99 -0.67
CA PRO A 617 28.67 22.33 0.28
C PRO A 617 27.93 21.93 1.55
N ALA A 618 27.90 20.63 1.83
CA ALA A 618 27.09 20.05 2.90
C ALA A 618 27.32 20.70 4.29
N ALA A 619 28.58 21.05 4.59
CA ALA A 619 28.99 21.63 5.87
C ALA A 619 28.44 23.04 6.15
N ARG A 620 27.78 23.70 5.18
CA ARG A 620 27.25 25.07 5.33
C ARG A 620 25.76 25.20 5.05
N GLU A 621 25.09 24.08 4.77
CA GLU A 621 23.70 24.09 4.35
C GLU A 621 22.75 24.28 5.56
N PRO A 622 22.04 25.42 5.67
CA PRO A 622 21.20 25.71 6.83
C PRO A 622 20.02 24.73 6.99
N SER A 623 19.59 24.04 5.92
CA SER A 623 18.57 22.98 6.01
C SER A 623 18.99 21.75 6.82
N LEU A 624 20.29 21.56 7.03
CA LEU A 624 20.86 20.40 7.70
C LEU A 624 21.34 20.68 9.13
N LEU A 625 20.81 21.74 9.74
CA LEU A 625 21.17 22.22 11.07
C LEU A 625 19.92 22.32 11.95
N LYS A 626 20.03 21.92 13.22
CA LYS A 626 18.95 22.03 14.24
C LYS A 626 19.52 22.39 15.61
N GLY A 627 18.64 22.78 16.53
CA GLY A 627 19.01 23.20 17.89
C GLY A 627 19.58 24.61 17.94
N ILE A 628 20.55 24.85 18.83
CA ILE A 628 21.12 26.18 19.02
C ILE A 628 22.17 26.42 17.93
N LEU A 629 21.89 27.32 16.99
CA LEU A 629 22.71 27.55 15.78
C LEU A 629 23.48 28.87 15.80
N GLY A 630 23.04 29.82 16.60
CA GLY A 630 23.62 31.15 16.69
C GLY A 630 23.87 31.57 18.14
N ASP A 631 23.69 32.85 18.39
CA ASP A 631 23.88 33.41 19.73
C ASP A 631 22.77 32.97 20.70
N VAL A 632 23.11 32.94 22.00
CA VAL A 632 22.18 32.79 23.10
C VAL A 632 22.33 34.02 23.97
N ARG A 633 21.27 34.81 24.18
CA ARG A 633 21.34 36.09 24.89
C ARG A 633 20.45 36.11 26.11
N LEU A 634 20.96 36.68 27.20
CA LEU A 634 20.19 37.05 28.38
C LEU A 634 20.14 38.57 28.47
N ASN A 635 18.93 39.15 28.34
CA ASN A 635 18.72 40.60 28.29
C ASN A 635 19.68 41.30 27.30
N GLY A 636 19.84 40.71 26.10
CA GLY A 636 20.73 41.20 25.06
C GLY A 636 22.23 40.90 25.26
N THR A 637 22.64 40.33 26.40
CA THR A 637 24.04 39.93 26.63
C THR A 637 24.26 38.49 26.19
N SER A 638 25.22 38.28 25.27
CA SER A 638 25.58 36.94 24.81
C SER A 638 26.16 36.08 25.93
N ILE A 639 25.62 34.86 26.05
CA ILE A 639 26.12 33.77 26.87
C ILE A 639 26.51 32.56 26.02
N ARG A 640 26.75 32.75 24.72
CA ARG A 640 27.12 31.65 23.82
C ARG A 640 28.41 30.96 24.27
N LYS A 641 29.42 31.74 24.67
CA LYS A 641 30.68 31.22 25.23
C LYS A 641 30.58 31.10 26.75
N ASN A 642 30.00 30.00 27.25
CA ASN A 642 29.69 29.86 28.67
C ASN A 642 29.77 28.42 29.20
N ASN A 643 30.60 27.57 28.58
CA ASN A 643 30.77 26.14 28.91
C ASN A 643 29.44 25.38 28.93
N TRP A 644 29.15 24.74 27.79
CA TRP A 644 27.94 24.00 27.57
C TRP A 644 28.16 22.51 27.76
N THR A 645 27.18 21.86 28.39
CA THR A 645 27.03 20.41 28.43
C THR A 645 25.81 20.03 27.61
N MET A 646 25.97 19.16 26.61
CA MET A 646 24.92 18.68 25.73
C MET A 646 24.68 17.20 25.98
N VAL A 647 23.46 16.83 26.31
CA VAL A 647 23.06 15.45 26.60
C VAL A 647 22.16 14.95 25.49
N LYS A 648 22.53 13.81 24.89
CA LYS A 648 21.80 13.18 23.79
C LYS A 648 20.62 12.35 24.31
N GLY A 649 19.43 12.60 23.78
CA GLY A 649 18.23 11.79 24.00
C GLY A 649 17.59 11.93 25.38
N LEU A 650 16.73 10.97 25.68
CA LEU A 650 15.96 10.84 26.92
C LEU A 650 16.24 9.49 27.61
N ASP A 651 16.19 9.43 28.94
CA ASP A 651 16.29 8.20 29.74
C ASP A 651 15.18 7.22 29.37
N GLY A 652 13.95 7.72 29.16
CA GLY A 652 12.87 6.85 28.72
C GLY A 652 13.04 6.31 27.29
N GLU A 653 13.74 7.01 26.40
CA GLU A 653 14.10 6.49 25.06
C GLU A 653 15.11 5.34 25.17
N ALA A 654 16.07 5.43 26.10
CA ALA A 654 17.08 4.38 26.31
C ALA A 654 16.46 3.03 26.72
N ILE A 655 15.28 3.04 27.33
CA ILE A 655 14.47 1.85 27.63
C ILE A 655 13.29 1.66 26.67
N ARG A 656 13.35 2.28 25.48
CA ARG A 656 12.33 2.19 24.41
C ARG A 656 10.93 2.55 24.87
N GLY A 657 10.78 3.53 25.74
CA GLY A 657 9.50 3.92 26.30
C GLY A 657 8.88 2.87 27.23
N GLN A 658 9.57 1.78 27.59
CA GLN A 658 9.10 0.77 28.55
C GLN A 658 9.20 1.28 30.01
N VAL A 659 8.72 2.50 30.23
CA VAL A 659 8.85 3.23 31.49
C VAL A 659 7.93 2.64 32.55
N THR A 660 8.47 2.30 33.71
CA THR A 660 7.65 2.01 34.91
C THR A 660 7.31 3.32 35.59
N ALA A 661 6.08 3.79 35.41
CA ALA A 661 5.56 4.93 36.14
C ALA A 661 5.24 4.56 37.59
N ASP A 662 5.60 5.45 38.51
CA ASP A 662 5.56 5.22 39.96
C ASP A 662 4.52 6.09 40.67
N THR A 663 3.91 7.04 39.95
CA THR A 663 2.99 8.01 40.52
C THR A 663 1.65 7.99 39.78
N PRO A 664 0.51 7.70 40.45
CA PRO A 664 -0.82 7.76 39.84
C PRO A 664 -1.17 9.18 39.39
N CYS A 665 -1.79 9.35 38.21
CA CYS A 665 -1.78 10.66 37.52
C CYS A 665 -2.53 11.83 38.21
N CYS A 666 -1.88 13.00 38.10
CA CYS A 666 -2.33 14.35 37.69
C CYS A 666 -1.13 15.08 37.00
N LYS A 667 -1.25 16.36 36.61
CA LYS A 667 -0.26 17.13 35.82
C LYS A 667 1.20 17.05 36.33
N ALA A 668 2.18 16.89 35.42
CA ALA A 668 3.62 16.91 35.78
C ALA A 668 4.21 18.34 35.81
N LEU A 669 5.34 18.52 36.51
CA LEU A 669 6.02 19.82 36.63
C LEU A 669 6.89 20.18 35.40
N GLY A 670 7.13 19.21 34.51
CA GLY A 670 7.95 19.36 33.32
C GLY A 670 7.99 18.06 32.51
N PRO A 671 9.05 17.81 31.71
CA PRO A 671 9.16 16.63 30.85
C PRO A 671 8.89 15.32 31.59
N ALA A 672 7.92 14.55 31.14
CA ALA A 672 7.47 13.35 31.85
C ALA A 672 6.94 12.28 30.91
N TRP A 673 6.97 11.05 31.39
CA TRP A 673 6.39 9.89 30.72
C TRP A 673 5.07 9.52 31.38
N PHE A 674 4.05 9.32 30.55
CA PHE A 674 2.73 8.88 30.96
C PHE A 674 2.51 7.47 30.41
N THR A 675 2.05 6.55 31.25
CA THR A 675 1.82 5.17 30.82
C THR A 675 0.44 4.69 31.21
N ALA A 676 -0.19 3.95 30.29
CA ALA A 676 -1.42 3.22 30.51
C ALA A 676 -1.38 1.89 29.74
N GLU A 677 -2.21 0.96 30.18
CA GLU A 677 -2.32 -0.37 29.61
C GLU A 677 -3.74 -0.61 29.11
N PHE A 678 -3.90 -1.42 28.08
CA PHE A 678 -5.19 -1.91 27.61
C PHE A 678 -5.04 -3.35 27.13
N ASP A 679 -6.11 -4.13 27.27
CA ASP A 679 -6.11 -5.51 26.82
C ASP A 679 -6.76 -5.67 25.45
N LEU A 680 -6.20 -6.58 24.65
CA LEU A 680 -6.80 -7.06 23.41
C LEU A 680 -7.00 -8.57 23.50
N ASP A 681 -8.25 -9.01 23.49
CA ASP A 681 -8.62 -10.43 23.58
C ASP A 681 -8.20 -11.27 22.37
N ARG A 682 -7.81 -10.62 21.26
CA ARG A 682 -7.42 -11.27 20.01
C ARG A 682 -6.65 -10.32 19.09
N PRO A 683 -5.87 -10.86 18.14
CA PRO A 683 -5.22 -10.07 17.09
C PRO A 683 -6.23 -9.22 16.31
N VAL A 684 -5.82 -8.00 16.00
CA VAL A 684 -6.68 -7.00 15.37
C VAL A 684 -6.49 -7.04 13.86
N SER A 685 -7.06 -8.08 13.23
CA SER A 685 -7.08 -8.19 11.77
C SER A 685 -8.22 -7.38 11.15
N GLY A 686 -7.90 -6.52 10.18
CA GLY A 686 -8.86 -5.69 9.46
C GLY A 686 -9.59 -4.66 10.32
N ARG A 687 -8.92 -4.11 11.34
CA ARG A 687 -9.41 -2.94 12.11
C ARG A 687 -8.28 -1.93 12.24
N SER A 688 -8.65 -0.66 12.29
CA SER A 688 -7.72 0.41 12.64
C SER A 688 -7.88 0.71 14.13
N ILE A 689 -6.79 0.83 14.87
CA ILE A 689 -6.81 1.32 16.24
C ILE A 689 -6.05 2.62 16.27
N SER A 690 -6.60 3.63 16.94
CA SER A 690 -5.92 4.89 17.15
C SER A 690 -6.01 5.34 18.60
N LEU A 691 -4.95 5.94 19.11
CA LEU A 691 -4.95 6.70 20.35
C LEU A 691 -5.44 8.12 20.06
N GLN A 692 -6.46 8.57 20.80
CA GLN A 692 -6.97 9.93 20.66
C GLN A 692 -6.21 10.88 21.59
N LEU A 693 -5.85 12.05 21.08
CA LEU A 693 -5.35 13.12 21.93
C LEU A 693 -6.46 13.58 22.87
N PRO A 694 -6.15 13.79 24.16
CA PRO A 694 -7.08 14.40 25.08
C PRO A 694 -7.37 15.86 24.70
N ASN A 695 -8.61 16.27 24.94
CA ASN A 695 -9.06 17.63 24.66
C ASN A 695 -8.43 18.65 25.60
N GLY A 696 -8.26 19.89 25.13
CA GLY A 696 -7.83 21.03 25.96
C GLY A 696 -6.35 21.03 26.35
N LEU A 697 -5.52 20.18 25.74
CA LEU A 697 -4.07 20.30 25.81
C LEU A 697 -3.61 21.68 25.31
N PRO A 698 -2.63 22.31 25.99
CA PRO A 698 -2.04 23.56 25.51
C PRO A 698 -1.41 23.41 24.13
N ASN A 699 -1.46 24.45 23.30
CA ASN A 699 -0.88 24.43 21.94
C ASN A 699 0.61 24.07 21.89
N THR A 700 1.34 24.30 22.98
CA THR A 700 2.77 23.99 23.11
C THR A 700 3.04 22.55 23.54
N ALA A 701 2.00 21.75 23.84
CA ALA A 701 2.15 20.37 24.26
C ALA A 701 2.50 19.46 23.08
N GLY A 702 3.40 18.52 23.34
CA GLY A 702 3.85 17.54 22.38
C GLY A 702 4.95 16.65 22.94
N GLY A 703 5.35 15.69 22.13
CA GLY A 703 6.42 14.75 22.40
C GLY A 703 6.30 13.56 21.45
N HIS A 704 6.46 12.36 21.98
CA HIS A 704 6.38 11.11 21.21
C HIS A 704 5.43 10.09 21.87
N ILE A 705 4.92 9.16 21.06
CA ILE A 705 4.08 8.05 21.51
C ILE A 705 4.82 6.74 21.25
N TRP A 706 4.79 5.83 22.21
CA TRP A 706 5.32 4.47 22.10
C TRP A 706 4.24 3.44 22.42
N LEU A 707 4.32 2.32 21.73
CA LEU A 707 3.48 1.16 21.97
C LEU A 707 4.38 -0.08 22.08
N ASN A 708 4.37 -0.73 23.23
CA ASN A 708 5.13 -1.97 23.49
C ASN A 708 6.61 -1.90 23.09
N GLY A 709 7.25 -0.73 23.16
CA GLY A 709 8.66 -0.57 22.79
C GLY A 709 8.90 -0.04 21.37
N VAL A 710 7.85 0.17 20.58
CA VAL A 710 7.89 0.73 19.23
C VAL A 710 7.60 2.23 19.30
N ASP A 711 8.49 3.05 18.77
CA ASP A 711 8.29 4.51 18.63
C ASP A 711 7.33 4.79 17.48
N LEU A 712 6.14 5.27 17.83
CA LEU A 712 5.11 5.61 16.86
C LEU A 712 5.35 6.98 16.22
N GLY A 713 6.26 7.79 16.78
CA GLY A 713 6.63 9.11 16.29
C GLY A 713 6.00 10.25 17.08
N ARG A 714 6.19 11.46 16.53
CA ARG A 714 5.83 12.75 17.14
C ARG A 714 4.32 12.92 17.30
N TRP A 715 3.89 13.50 18.42
CA TRP A 715 2.54 14.04 18.61
C TRP A 715 2.60 15.50 19.04
N ARG A 716 1.63 16.31 18.59
CA ARG A 716 1.46 17.69 19.06
C ARG A 716 0.01 18.13 19.14
N ALA A 717 -0.25 19.00 20.10
CA ALA A 717 -1.56 19.63 20.33
C ALA A 717 -1.71 20.97 19.57
N VAL A 718 -1.28 21.05 18.31
CA VAL A 718 -1.44 22.27 17.52
C VAL A 718 -2.91 22.46 17.17
N ALA A 719 -3.58 23.40 17.84
CA ALA A 719 -5.01 23.63 17.64
C ALA A 719 -5.36 24.17 16.25
N THR A 720 -6.48 23.68 15.73
CA THR A 720 -7.25 24.24 14.61
C THR A 720 -8.54 24.86 15.18
N GLY A 721 -9.32 25.56 14.35
CA GLY A 721 -10.58 26.18 14.82
C GLY A 721 -11.60 25.19 15.42
N ASP A 722 -11.43 23.90 15.16
CA ASP A 722 -12.35 22.79 15.49
C ASP A 722 -11.69 21.60 16.21
N GLY A 723 -10.39 21.67 16.57
CA GLY A 723 -9.69 20.53 17.18
C GLY A 723 -8.17 20.69 17.17
N TYR A 724 -7.46 19.61 16.87
CA TYR A 724 -6.01 19.62 16.62
C TYR A 724 -5.74 19.27 15.16
N ARG A 725 -4.60 19.75 14.63
CA ARG A 725 -4.11 19.39 13.30
C ARG A 725 -4.09 17.87 13.07
N GLN A 726 -3.70 17.11 14.09
CA GLN A 726 -3.86 15.66 14.13
C GLN A 726 -4.28 15.25 15.54
N SER A 727 -5.49 14.69 15.67
CA SER A 727 -6.04 14.24 16.95
C SER A 727 -5.94 12.73 17.17
N ALA A 728 -5.74 11.94 16.12
CA ALA A 728 -5.71 10.48 16.17
C ALA A 728 -4.34 9.95 15.71
N TYR A 729 -3.78 9.03 16.48
CA TYR A 729 -2.47 8.43 16.23
C TYR A 729 -2.62 6.93 16.11
N ARG A 730 -2.31 6.38 14.94
CA ARG A 730 -2.52 4.97 14.64
C ARG A 730 -1.62 4.08 15.50
N LEU A 731 -2.20 3.04 16.07
CA LEU A 731 -1.51 1.95 16.73
C LEU A 731 -1.34 0.80 15.71
N PRO A 732 -0.14 0.58 15.16
CA PRO A 732 0.05 -0.36 14.07
C PRO A 732 -0.01 -1.82 14.56
N PRO A 733 -0.53 -2.77 13.76
CA PRO A 733 -0.69 -4.17 14.17
C PRO A 733 0.59 -4.89 14.59
N ASP A 734 1.73 -4.62 13.96
CA ASP A 734 3.03 -5.20 14.34
C ASP A 734 3.57 -4.75 15.69
N ALA A 735 3.03 -3.65 16.25
CA ALA A 735 3.37 -3.19 17.59
C ALA A 735 2.36 -3.69 18.65
N LEU A 736 1.23 -4.27 18.24
CA LEU A 736 0.19 -4.77 19.16
C LEU A 736 0.47 -6.21 19.60
N LEU A 737 0.12 -6.50 20.84
CA LEU A 737 0.19 -7.82 21.45
C LEU A 737 -1.22 -8.38 21.66
N GLU A 738 -1.36 -9.70 21.59
CA GLU A 738 -2.51 -10.39 22.16
C GLU A 738 -2.37 -10.38 23.69
N GLY A 739 -3.39 -9.89 24.40
CA GLY A 739 -3.34 -9.59 25.82
C GLY A 739 -2.99 -8.13 26.11
N THR A 740 -2.17 -7.89 27.14
CA THR A 740 -1.91 -6.56 27.66
C THR A 740 -0.93 -5.78 26.78
N ASN A 741 -1.37 -4.60 26.36
CA ASN A 741 -0.62 -3.64 25.57
C ASN A 741 -0.31 -2.42 26.42
N LYS A 742 0.94 -1.95 26.38
CA LYS A 742 1.39 -0.77 27.09
C LYS A 742 1.60 0.40 26.14
N VAL A 743 0.84 1.46 26.36
CA VAL A 743 1.06 2.77 25.72
C VAL A 743 1.88 3.62 26.66
N SER A 744 2.95 4.21 26.12
CA SER A 744 3.78 5.18 26.83
C SER A 744 3.87 6.45 26.01
N VAL A 745 3.69 7.59 26.66
CA VAL A 745 3.68 8.90 26.00
C VAL A 745 4.67 9.80 26.72
N PHE A 746 5.67 10.25 25.99
CA PHE A 746 6.53 11.33 26.47
C PHE A 746 5.83 12.65 26.15
N SER A 747 5.73 13.49 27.18
CA SER A 747 5.32 14.88 27.04
C SER A 747 6.46 15.76 27.50
N ALA A 748 7.04 16.51 26.58
CA ALA A 748 8.14 17.43 26.89
C ALA A 748 7.69 18.60 27.78
N THR A 749 6.38 18.89 27.81
CA THR A 749 5.79 19.94 28.64
C THR A 749 5.14 19.43 29.93
N GLY A 750 5.02 18.11 30.10
CA GLY A 750 4.35 17.50 31.25
C GLY A 750 2.82 17.49 31.18
N TYR A 751 2.24 17.83 30.02
CA TYR A 751 0.80 17.75 29.76
C TYR A 751 0.47 16.49 28.95
N TRP A 752 -0.41 15.65 29.47
CA TRP A 752 -0.99 14.52 28.74
C TRP A 752 -2.40 14.22 29.21
N VAL A 753 -2.64 14.00 30.50
CA VAL A 753 -4.00 13.66 30.99
C VAL A 753 -4.66 14.90 31.59
N SER A 754 -5.94 15.14 31.28
CA SER A 754 -6.74 16.16 31.97
C SER A 754 -7.27 15.60 33.30
N GLU A 755 -7.55 16.43 34.31
CA GLU A 755 -8.14 15.96 35.58
C GLU A 755 -9.57 15.42 35.43
N VAL A 756 -10.22 15.64 34.27
CA VAL A 756 -11.67 15.43 34.07
C VAL A 756 -11.98 14.35 33.01
N GLU A 757 -11.13 14.17 32.00
CA GLU A 757 -11.31 13.21 30.90
C GLU A 757 -10.00 12.46 30.61
N GLN A 758 -10.09 11.12 30.53
CA GLN A 758 -8.99 10.26 30.11
C GLN A 758 -9.05 10.07 28.58
N PRO A 759 -7.91 10.13 27.87
CA PRO A 759 -7.90 9.88 26.44
C PRO A 759 -8.28 8.41 26.18
N PRO A 760 -9.28 8.14 25.32
CA PRO A 760 -9.61 6.78 24.91
C PRO A 760 -8.65 6.30 23.82
N ALA A 761 -8.39 4.99 23.81
CA ALA A 761 -7.99 4.31 22.59
C ALA A 761 -9.28 3.88 21.87
N VAL A 762 -9.27 3.94 20.54
CA VAL A 762 -10.48 3.77 19.73
C VAL A 762 -10.20 2.74 18.65
N ILE A 763 -11.06 1.73 18.56
CA ILE A 763 -11.11 0.81 17.44
C ILE A 763 -12.09 1.36 16.42
N GLU A 764 -11.58 1.66 15.24
CA GLU A 764 -12.38 1.99 14.07
C GLU A 764 -12.45 0.81 13.09
N ARG A 765 -13.66 0.53 12.63
CA ARG A 765 -13.89 -0.44 11.57
C ARG A 765 -14.80 0.14 10.50
N SER A 766 -14.43 -0.11 9.25
CA SER A 766 -15.25 0.20 8.09
C SER A 766 -15.99 -1.06 7.65
N TYR A 767 -17.32 -1.07 7.77
CA TYR A 767 -18.16 -2.17 7.29
C TYR A 767 -18.82 -1.83 5.96
N LYS A 768 -19.06 -2.84 5.13
CA LYS A 768 -20.01 -2.74 4.02
C LYS A 768 -21.43 -2.77 4.58
N ALA A 769 -22.23 -1.73 4.39
CA ALA A 769 -23.66 -1.79 4.67
C ALA A 769 -24.37 -2.71 3.64
N GLN A 770 -24.31 -4.02 3.82
CA GLN A 770 -25.46 -4.87 3.50
C GLN A 770 -26.37 -4.81 4.73
N ALA A 771 -27.69 -4.72 4.53
CA ALA A 771 -28.68 -4.45 5.55
C ALA A 771 -28.46 -5.28 6.84
N MET A 772 -27.74 -4.71 7.81
CA MET A 772 -27.66 -5.27 9.16
C MET A 772 -29.09 -5.27 9.71
N SER A 773 -29.57 -6.43 10.13
CA SER A 773 -30.83 -6.46 10.86
C SER A 773 -30.63 -5.67 12.16
N ALA A 774 -31.68 -4.99 12.65
CA ALA A 774 -31.63 -4.27 13.92
C ALA A 774 -31.15 -5.18 15.09
N THR A 775 -31.26 -6.49 14.92
CA THR A 775 -30.82 -7.55 15.84
C THR A 775 -29.30 -7.68 15.90
N GLU A 776 -28.57 -7.57 14.79
CA GLU A 776 -27.10 -7.64 14.77
C GLU A 776 -26.47 -6.39 15.41
N TYR A 777 -27.05 -5.21 15.15
CA TYR A 777 -26.66 -3.96 15.81
C TYR A 777 -26.88 -4.01 17.32
N LEU A 778 -27.99 -4.60 17.78
CA LEU A 778 -28.29 -4.79 19.21
C LEU A 778 -27.36 -5.79 19.88
N VAL A 779 -26.96 -6.87 19.20
CA VAL A 779 -26.02 -7.86 19.75
C VAL A 779 -24.61 -7.28 19.92
N GLU A 780 -24.13 -6.45 18.99
CA GLU A 780 -22.81 -5.78 19.10
C GLU A 780 -22.82 -4.62 20.12
N PHE A 781 -23.92 -3.87 20.21
CA PHE A 781 -24.10 -2.82 21.22
C PHE A 781 -24.20 -3.39 22.66
N LEU A 782 -24.86 -4.55 22.83
CA LEU A 782 -25.02 -5.20 24.14
C LEU A 782 -23.77 -6.00 24.57
N SER A 783 -22.93 -6.45 23.63
CA SER A 783 -21.68 -7.14 23.96
C SER A 783 -20.53 -6.19 24.33
N SER A 784 -20.65 -4.90 23.99
CA SER A 784 -19.70 -3.84 24.38
C SER A 784 -20.07 -3.11 25.69
N HIS A 785 -21.26 -3.36 26.25
CA HIS A 785 -21.73 -2.76 27.51
C HIS A 785 -22.48 -3.81 28.36
N PRO A 786 -21.85 -4.45 29.36
CA PRO A 786 -22.55 -5.39 30.23
C PRO A 786 -23.42 -4.63 31.24
N LEU A 787 -24.68 -4.36 30.89
CA LEU A 787 -25.68 -3.95 31.87
C LEU A 787 -26.22 -5.19 32.59
N CYS A 788 -25.83 -5.35 33.85
CA CYS A 788 -26.41 -6.28 34.80
C CYS A 788 -27.91 -5.98 35.02
N VAL A 789 -28.82 -6.76 34.41
CA VAL A 789 -30.21 -6.89 34.90
C VAL A 789 -30.68 -8.35 34.74
N GLY A 790 -31.10 -8.94 35.86
CA GLY A 790 -31.65 -10.30 35.96
C GLY A 790 -33.04 -10.46 35.33
N PRO A 791 -33.59 -11.69 35.35
CA PRO A 791 -34.51 -12.18 34.33
C PRO A 791 -35.96 -11.76 34.59
N ALA A 792 -36.62 -11.22 33.57
CA ALA A 792 -38.07 -11.05 33.56
C ALA A 792 -38.70 -11.88 32.44
N LYS A 793 -39.62 -12.74 32.85
CA LYS A 793 -40.40 -13.70 32.07
C LYS A 793 -41.38 -13.02 31.13
N GLY A 794 -41.57 -13.65 29.97
CA GLY A 794 -42.88 -13.85 29.35
C GLY A 794 -43.35 -12.75 28.42
N LEU A 795 -43.23 -12.99 27.11
CA LEU A 795 -44.19 -12.55 26.11
C LEU A 795 -44.22 -13.56 24.96
N THR A 796 -45.43 -14.05 24.73
CA THR A 796 -45.83 -15.16 23.88
C THR A 796 -45.78 -14.79 22.39
N VAL A 797 -45.12 -15.64 21.61
CA VAL A 797 -45.16 -15.65 20.15
C VAL A 797 -46.44 -16.38 19.71
N SER A 798 -47.36 -15.69 19.03
CA SER A 798 -48.36 -16.36 18.18
C SER A 798 -48.96 -15.43 17.14
N SER A 799 -48.37 -15.43 15.94
CA SER A 799 -49.10 -15.30 14.66
C SER A 799 -48.16 -15.50 13.47
N PHE A 800 -47.76 -16.75 13.22
CA PHE A 800 -47.35 -17.23 11.90
C PHE A 800 -47.78 -18.70 11.76
N GLY A 801 -49.00 -18.91 11.28
CA GLY A 801 -49.38 -20.08 10.46
C GLY A 801 -49.78 -19.51 9.10
N GLN A 802 -49.52 -20.11 7.94
CA GLN A 802 -49.20 -21.47 7.57
C GLN A 802 -48.31 -21.43 6.31
N MET A 803 -47.40 -22.40 6.18
CA MET A 803 -46.78 -23.03 5.00
C MET A 803 -45.36 -23.46 5.43
N PHE A 804 -44.88 -24.69 5.42
CA PHE A 804 -45.42 -26.02 5.12
C PHE A 804 -44.51 -27.03 5.87
N SER A 805 -45.04 -28.23 6.06
CA SER A 805 -44.51 -29.42 6.69
C SER A 805 -43.05 -29.80 6.40
N CYS A 806 -42.39 -30.30 7.46
CA CYS A 806 -41.20 -31.14 7.47
C CYS A 806 -41.07 -32.02 6.21
N ARG A 807 -39.94 -31.92 5.52
CA ARG A 807 -39.51 -32.89 4.50
C ARG A 807 -38.19 -33.55 4.91
N PHE A 808 -38.35 -34.49 5.83
CA PHE A 808 -37.50 -35.66 6.03
C PHE A 808 -36.24 -35.51 6.90
N CYS A 809 -36.48 -35.57 8.21
CA CYS A 809 -35.73 -36.53 9.02
C CYS A 809 -35.64 -37.87 8.26
N SER A 810 -34.45 -38.49 8.26
CA SER A 810 -34.11 -39.76 7.59
C SER A 810 -34.07 -39.72 6.07
N GLU A 811 -32.92 -39.36 5.52
CA GLU A 811 -32.10 -40.27 4.73
C GLU A 811 -30.77 -39.56 4.45
N SER A 812 -29.67 -40.15 4.90
CA SER A 812 -28.39 -39.75 4.34
C SER A 812 -28.43 -40.07 2.84
N PRO A 813 -27.90 -39.21 1.95
CA PRO A 813 -27.88 -39.49 0.51
C PRO A 813 -27.25 -40.85 0.15
N PHE A 814 -26.54 -41.49 1.09
CA PHE A 814 -25.90 -42.80 0.96
C PHE A 814 -26.77 -44.00 1.38
N ALA A 815 -28.00 -43.80 1.88
CA ALA A 815 -28.89 -44.90 2.28
C ALA A 815 -29.32 -45.79 1.08
N LYS A 816 -29.48 -45.21 -0.11
CA LYS A 816 -29.78 -45.92 -1.37
C LYS A 816 -28.60 -46.73 -1.93
N LEU A 817 -27.39 -46.50 -1.44
CA LEU A 817 -26.15 -47.08 -1.98
C LEU A 817 -25.88 -48.52 -1.51
N PHE A 818 -26.45 -48.89 -0.37
CA PHE A 818 -26.28 -50.21 0.25
C PHE A 818 -27.58 -51.02 0.31
N GLY A 819 -28.58 -50.62 -0.46
CA GLY A 819 -29.87 -51.28 -0.53
C GLY A 819 -30.84 -50.68 0.48
N GLU A 820 -31.94 -50.17 -0.07
CA GLU A 820 -33.12 -49.67 0.63
C GLU A 820 -33.63 -50.69 1.66
N ASP A 821 -33.96 -50.18 2.85
CA ASP A 821 -34.74 -50.97 3.80
C ASP A 821 -36.23 -50.96 3.35
N PRO A 822 -36.84 -52.14 3.13
CA PRO A 822 -38.02 -52.34 2.28
C PRO A 822 -39.37 -52.06 2.98
N ALA A 823 -39.43 -51.13 3.93
CA ALA A 823 -40.50 -51.04 4.94
C ALA A 823 -41.25 -49.69 5.05
N ALA A 824 -41.34 -48.91 3.97
CA ALA A 824 -42.36 -47.86 3.81
C ALA A 824 -42.82 -47.75 2.34
N PRO A 825 -44.11 -47.45 2.07
CA PRO A 825 -44.94 -48.34 1.24
C PRO A 825 -44.93 -48.11 -0.29
N ASP A 826 -45.05 -49.24 -1.00
CA ASP A 826 -44.89 -49.55 -2.42
C ASP A 826 -45.96 -48.99 -3.39
N PHE A 827 -45.51 -48.30 -4.45
CA PHE A 827 -46.18 -48.24 -5.76
C PHE A 827 -45.15 -48.48 -6.89
N SER A 828 -44.98 -49.77 -7.18
CA SER A 828 -44.17 -50.46 -8.20
C SER A 828 -44.27 -49.99 -9.68
N ARG A 829 -43.23 -50.40 -10.42
CA ARG A 829 -43.06 -50.37 -11.90
C ARG A 829 -44.23 -50.97 -12.67
N ARG A 830 -44.80 -50.22 -13.64
CA ARG A 830 -45.20 -50.69 -15.00
C ARG A 830 -45.69 -49.50 -15.84
N GLN A 831 -45.77 -49.70 -17.16
CA GLN A 831 -46.73 -49.11 -18.09
C GLN A 831 -47.73 -48.10 -17.45
N LEU A 832 -47.94 -46.91 -17.98
CA LEU A 832 -48.25 -46.75 -19.39
C LEU A 832 -47.67 -45.46 -19.96
N ALA A 833 -46.83 -45.65 -20.99
CA ALA A 833 -46.98 -44.96 -22.26
C ALA A 833 -47.52 -43.54 -22.12
N GLY A 834 -46.68 -42.66 -21.63
CA GLY A 834 -47.15 -41.34 -21.26
C GLY A 834 -45.96 -40.46 -21.13
N ASP A 835 -45.30 -40.26 -22.27
CA ASP A 835 -44.75 -38.96 -22.59
C ASP A 835 -43.89 -38.33 -21.48
N ARG A 836 -43.13 -39.15 -20.75
CA ARG A 836 -41.80 -38.75 -20.30
C ARG A 836 -40.94 -38.79 -21.54
N THR A 837 -41.31 -37.90 -22.47
CA THR A 837 -40.40 -36.99 -23.13
C THR A 837 -39.08 -37.17 -22.46
N ASN A 838 -38.17 -37.81 -23.20
CA ASN A 838 -36.79 -37.92 -22.84
C ASN A 838 -36.28 -36.46 -22.89
N ARG A 839 -36.73 -35.63 -21.94
CA ARG A 839 -35.99 -34.56 -21.30
C ARG A 839 -34.83 -35.31 -20.67
N GLN A 840 -33.93 -35.79 -21.52
CA GLN A 840 -32.54 -35.60 -21.26
C GLN A 840 -32.45 -34.10 -20.97
N THR A 841 -32.59 -33.72 -19.70
CA THR A 841 -31.98 -32.51 -19.19
C THR A 841 -30.49 -32.77 -19.32
N ARG A 842 -30.02 -32.77 -20.58
CA ARG A 842 -28.62 -32.65 -20.88
C ARG A 842 -28.17 -31.43 -20.11
N ARG A 843 -26.99 -31.53 -19.49
CA ARG A 843 -26.21 -30.36 -19.07
C ARG A 843 -26.29 -29.37 -20.21
N SER A 844 -27.12 -28.34 -20.03
CA SER A 844 -27.57 -27.43 -21.08
C SER A 844 -26.95 -26.10 -20.71
N PRO A 845 -25.74 -25.80 -21.21
CA PRO A 845 -24.91 -24.73 -20.68
C PRO A 845 -25.53 -23.35 -20.88
N SER A 846 -26.48 -23.22 -21.82
CA SER A 846 -27.26 -22.02 -22.07
C SER A 846 -28.34 -21.75 -21.00
N SER A 847 -28.84 -22.80 -20.32
CA SER A 847 -29.73 -22.67 -19.18
C SER A 847 -28.98 -22.72 -17.86
N PHE A 848 -27.65 -22.91 -17.88
CA PHE A 848 -26.85 -22.93 -16.68
C PHE A 848 -26.70 -21.54 -16.10
N VAL A 849 -27.51 -21.25 -15.10
CA VAL A 849 -27.38 -20.05 -14.28
C VAL A 849 -26.56 -20.40 -13.05
N ARG A 850 -25.38 -19.78 -12.94
CA ARG A 850 -24.54 -19.91 -11.75
C ARG A 850 -25.19 -19.23 -10.56
N ARG A 851 -25.02 -19.80 -9.38
CA ARG A 851 -25.29 -19.08 -8.13
C ARG A 851 -24.50 -17.79 -8.09
N ASN A 852 -25.14 -16.73 -7.66
CA ASN A 852 -24.41 -15.55 -7.28
C ASN A 852 -23.67 -15.80 -5.94
N PRO A 853 -22.66 -15.00 -5.59
CA PRO A 853 -21.89 -15.21 -4.37
C PRO A 853 -22.70 -15.19 -3.06
N GLU A 854 -23.83 -14.48 -3.00
CA GLU A 854 -24.69 -14.39 -1.82
C GLU A 854 -25.52 -15.67 -1.64
N GLU A 855 -26.11 -16.17 -2.74
CA GLU A 855 -26.71 -17.49 -2.81
C GLU A 855 -25.70 -18.59 -2.53
N ILE A 856 -24.42 -18.40 -2.89
CA ILE A 856 -23.32 -19.32 -2.53
C ILE A 856 -23.03 -19.24 -1.03
N LYS A 857 -22.89 -18.05 -0.44
CA LYS A 857 -22.62 -17.89 1.00
C LYS A 857 -23.76 -18.40 1.87
N GLN A 858 -25.01 -18.07 1.54
CA GLN A 858 -26.20 -18.56 2.24
C GLN A 858 -26.31 -20.08 2.14
N LEU A 859 -25.93 -20.64 0.99
CA LEU A 859 -25.86 -22.08 0.78
C LEU A 859 -24.70 -22.73 1.54
N ILE A 860 -23.51 -22.13 1.55
CA ILE A 860 -22.38 -22.63 2.34
C ILE A 860 -22.70 -22.56 3.83
N ALA A 861 -23.31 -21.46 4.29
CA ALA A 861 -23.77 -21.31 5.66
C ALA A 861 -24.86 -22.34 6.02
N SER A 862 -25.70 -22.74 5.06
CA SER A 862 -26.65 -23.85 5.28
C SER A 862 -25.98 -25.22 5.25
N TRP A 863 -24.84 -25.38 4.56
CA TRP A 863 -24.01 -26.59 4.55
C TRP A 863 -23.07 -26.71 5.75
N GLU A 864 -22.67 -25.59 6.36
CA GLU A 864 -21.64 -25.53 7.41
C GLU A 864 -21.94 -26.39 8.66
N PRO A 865 -23.20 -26.51 9.14
CA PRO A 865 -23.56 -27.44 10.22
C PRO A 865 -23.34 -28.92 9.90
N TYR A 866 -23.25 -29.29 8.60
CA TYR A 866 -23.19 -30.68 8.12
C TYR A 866 -21.79 -31.11 7.67
N VAL A 867 -20.80 -30.23 7.76
CA VAL A 867 -19.39 -30.57 7.50
C VAL A 867 -18.88 -31.54 8.57
N SER A 868 -18.33 -32.68 8.15
CA SER A 868 -17.73 -33.66 9.07
C SER A 868 -16.51 -33.11 9.83
N SER A 869 -16.30 -33.58 11.06
CA SER A 869 -15.13 -33.22 11.88
C SER A 869 -13.81 -33.51 11.15
N ARG A 870 -13.71 -34.67 10.48
CA ARG A 870 -12.55 -35.07 9.68
C ARG A 870 -12.21 -34.08 8.57
N ALA A 871 -13.21 -33.49 7.92
CA ALA A 871 -12.96 -32.47 6.91
C ALA A 871 -12.37 -31.21 7.54
N ARG A 872 -12.83 -30.81 8.74
CA ARG A 872 -12.27 -29.66 9.48
C ARG A 872 -10.82 -29.91 9.95
N ASP A 873 -10.47 -31.15 10.24
CA ASP A 873 -9.10 -31.53 10.60
C ASP A 873 -8.19 -31.66 9.36
N PHE A 874 -8.74 -32.16 8.24
CA PHE A 874 -8.02 -32.23 6.97
C PHE A 874 -7.73 -30.82 6.44
N PHE A 875 -8.71 -29.92 6.45
CA PHE A 875 -8.51 -28.52 6.09
C PHE A 875 -8.08 -27.71 7.32
N VAL A 876 -6.77 -27.74 7.62
CA VAL A 876 -6.08 -27.14 8.78
C VAL A 876 -6.56 -25.72 9.15
N THR A 877 -7.10 -24.96 8.20
CA THR A 877 -7.80 -23.69 8.45
C THR A 877 -9.23 -23.71 7.88
N ARG A 878 -10.13 -22.94 8.51
CA ARG A 878 -11.53 -22.82 8.08
C ARG A 878 -11.65 -22.27 6.65
N GLU A 879 -10.75 -21.37 6.21
CA GLU A 879 -10.77 -20.83 4.86
C GLU A 879 -10.56 -21.90 3.77
N ARG A 880 -9.74 -22.94 4.02
CA ARG A 880 -9.47 -23.99 3.01
C ARG A 880 -10.68 -24.88 2.76
N LEU A 881 -11.47 -25.15 3.78
CA LEU A 881 -12.71 -25.90 3.65
C LEU A 881 -13.78 -25.05 2.92
N GLU A 882 -13.92 -23.77 3.27
CA GLU A 882 -14.84 -22.86 2.60
C GLU A 882 -14.51 -22.67 1.12
N GLU A 883 -13.24 -22.64 0.73
CA GLU A 883 -12.83 -22.58 -0.67
C GLU A 883 -13.41 -23.74 -1.49
N VAL A 884 -13.28 -24.95 -0.96
CA VAL A 884 -13.73 -26.18 -1.61
C VAL A 884 -15.26 -26.21 -1.69
N LEU A 885 -15.96 -25.86 -0.61
CA LEU A 885 -17.42 -25.73 -0.60
C LEU A 885 -17.90 -24.66 -1.59
N THR A 886 -17.17 -23.55 -1.67
CA THR A 886 -17.43 -22.51 -2.65
C THR A 886 -17.28 -23.09 -4.04
N MET A 887 -16.19 -23.80 -4.37
CA MET A 887 -16.01 -24.44 -5.69
C MET A 887 -17.18 -25.34 -6.10
N ILE A 888 -17.75 -26.07 -5.15
CA ILE A 888 -18.93 -26.90 -5.39
C ILE A 888 -20.16 -26.04 -5.69
N ALA A 889 -20.43 -25.02 -4.87
CA ALA A 889 -21.58 -24.14 -5.01
C ALA A 889 -21.59 -23.28 -6.29
N ARG A 890 -20.42 -22.82 -6.79
CA ARG A 890 -20.32 -22.04 -8.06
C ARG A 890 -20.43 -22.89 -9.33
N SER A 891 -20.38 -24.21 -9.19
CA SER A 891 -20.30 -25.14 -10.32
C SER A 891 -21.60 -25.90 -10.56
N ILE A 892 -22.67 -25.48 -9.91
CA ILE A 892 -24.02 -26.06 -9.99
C ILE A 892 -25.04 -24.94 -10.18
N HIS A 893 -26.25 -25.27 -10.66
CA HIS A 893 -27.23 -24.26 -11.01
C HIS A 893 -27.73 -23.50 -9.77
N HIS A 894 -28.20 -22.27 -9.94
CA HIS A 894 -28.52 -21.44 -8.77
C HIS A 894 -29.70 -21.89 -7.92
N THR A 895 -30.65 -22.56 -8.56
CA THR A 895 -31.82 -23.17 -7.91
C THR A 895 -31.55 -24.59 -7.40
N GLU A 896 -30.37 -25.16 -7.65
CA GLU A 896 -30.06 -26.56 -7.39
C GLU A 896 -29.07 -26.72 -6.24
N ASP A 897 -29.35 -27.61 -5.30
CA ASP A 897 -28.51 -27.92 -4.13
C ASP A 897 -28.12 -29.42 -4.15
N PRO A 898 -26.83 -29.80 -4.20
CA PRO A 898 -26.41 -31.19 -4.30
C PRO A 898 -26.34 -31.90 -2.95
N ILE A 899 -26.59 -31.19 -1.84
CA ILE A 899 -26.49 -31.66 -0.45
C ILE A 899 -27.88 -31.71 0.20
N LEU A 900 -28.63 -30.60 0.13
CA LEU A 900 -29.93 -30.42 0.80
C LEU A 900 -31.11 -30.32 -0.18
N GLY A 901 -30.87 -30.53 -1.48
CA GLY A 901 -31.89 -30.53 -2.54
C GLY A 901 -32.74 -31.81 -2.60
N ASP A 902 -33.61 -31.92 -3.60
CA ASP A 902 -34.42 -33.12 -3.85
C ASP A 902 -33.64 -34.19 -4.65
N ASP A 903 -34.25 -35.36 -4.92
CA ASP A 903 -33.62 -36.51 -5.62
C ASP A 903 -33.45 -36.30 -7.14
N SER A 904 -33.22 -35.05 -7.56
CA SER A 904 -33.01 -34.65 -8.95
C SER A 904 -31.50 -34.55 -9.28
N CYS A 905 -31.18 -34.58 -10.58
CA CYS A 905 -29.79 -34.45 -11.01
C CYS A 905 -29.32 -33.00 -10.85
N VAL A 906 -28.23 -32.81 -10.11
CA VAL A 906 -27.53 -31.52 -10.01
C VAL A 906 -26.28 -31.60 -10.85
N PHE A 907 -26.23 -30.83 -11.94
CA PHE A 907 -25.16 -30.97 -12.91
C PHE A 907 -23.97 -30.07 -12.59
N TRP A 908 -22.79 -30.60 -12.82
CA TRP A 908 -21.50 -29.97 -12.70
C TRP A 908 -21.17 -29.22 -13.97
N TYR A 909 -20.87 -27.94 -13.79
CA TYR A 909 -20.51 -27.03 -14.86
C TYR A 909 -19.09 -26.46 -14.70
N GLY A 910 -18.36 -26.94 -13.69
CA GLY A 910 -16.96 -26.65 -13.47
C GLY A 910 -16.04 -27.50 -14.35
N GLU A 911 -14.78 -27.62 -13.92
CA GLU A 911 -13.77 -28.36 -14.66
C GLU A 911 -14.08 -29.85 -14.75
N VAL A 912 -13.65 -30.43 -15.87
CA VAL A 912 -13.81 -31.84 -16.17
C VAL A 912 -12.47 -32.42 -16.62
N THR A 913 -12.24 -33.70 -16.39
CA THR A 913 -11.08 -34.39 -16.98
C THR A 913 -11.16 -34.39 -18.50
N LYS A 914 -10.01 -34.23 -19.16
CA LYS A 914 -9.91 -34.16 -20.63
C LYS A 914 -10.24 -35.50 -21.31
N ASP A 915 -10.04 -36.62 -20.63
CA ASP A 915 -10.09 -37.95 -21.25
C ASP A 915 -11.46 -38.63 -21.13
N ASP A 916 -12.20 -38.38 -20.04
CA ASP A 916 -13.46 -39.07 -19.71
C ASP A 916 -14.57 -38.15 -19.16
N ASN A 917 -14.38 -36.83 -19.22
CA ASN A 917 -15.41 -35.82 -18.97
C ASN A 917 -16.01 -35.88 -17.55
N GLN A 918 -15.15 -36.13 -16.55
CA GLN A 918 -15.50 -36.30 -15.13
C GLN A 918 -15.36 -35.01 -14.36
N ALA A 919 -16.31 -34.70 -13.48
CA ALA A 919 -16.29 -33.51 -12.63
C ALA A 919 -15.07 -33.51 -11.67
N VAL A 920 -14.26 -32.46 -11.74
CA VAL A 920 -13.04 -32.30 -10.93
C VAL A 920 -12.94 -30.90 -10.36
N ILE A 921 -12.33 -30.81 -9.18
CA ILE A 921 -11.85 -29.56 -8.59
C ILE A 921 -10.34 -29.64 -8.45
N ARG A 922 -9.72 -28.47 -8.43
CA ARG A 922 -8.34 -28.31 -8.01
C ARG A 922 -8.35 -27.89 -6.55
N MET A 923 -7.54 -28.56 -5.75
CA MET A 923 -7.40 -28.24 -4.34
C MET A 923 -6.02 -28.66 -3.85
N VAL A 924 -5.45 -27.92 -2.89
CA VAL A 924 -4.19 -28.28 -2.22
C VAL A 924 -4.51 -29.21 -1.05
N LYS A 925 -3.94 -30.42 -1.07
CA LYS A 925 -4.13 -31.40 0.02
C LYS A 925 -3.09 -31.15 1.13
N PRO A 926 -3.37 -31.49 2.40
CA PRO A 926 -2.50 -31.16 3.53
C PRO A 926 -1.11 -31.81 3.50
N THR A 927 -0.97 -32.88 2.72
CA THR A 927 0.27 -33.65 2.56
C THR A 927 1.03 -33.29 1.27
N GLU A 928 0.55 -32.27 0.55
CA GLU A 928 1.06 -31.86 -0.76
C GLU A 928 1.29 -30.33 -0.76
N GLU A 929 2.41 -29.87 -1.34
CA GLU A 929 2.75 -28.44 -1.41
C GLU A 929 2.16 -27.74 -2.64
N THR A 930 1.51 -28.51 -3.52
CA THR A 930 0.93 -28.04 -4.79
C THR A 930 -0.50 -28.53 -4.96
N GLU A 931 -1.27 -27.75 -5.71
CA GLU A 931 -2.66 -28.04 -6.03
C GLU A 931 -2.77 -29.28 -6.92
N SER A 932 -3.60 -30.24 -6.50
CA SER A 932 -3.82 -31.46 -7.26
C SER A 932 -5.26 -31.56 -7.73
N LEU A 933 -5.44 -32.12 -8.93
CA LEU A 933 -6.76 -32.42 -9.49
C LEU A 933 -7.41 -33.53 -8.68
N THR A 934 -8.61 -33.27 -8.16
CA THR A 934 -9.35 -34.19 -7.31
C THR A 934 -10.80 -34.25 -7.78
N TYR A 935 -11.32 -35.46 -7.97
CA TYR A 935 -12.70 -35.66 -8.44
C TYR A 935 -13.72 -35.11 -7.46
N VAL A 936 -14.67 -34.32 -7.97
CA VAL A 936 -15.68 -33.60 -7.17
C VAL A 936 -16.47 -34.58 -6.31
N ASN A 937 -16.90 -35.70 -6.88
CA ASN A 937 -17.66 -36.71 -6.14
C ASN A 937 -16.86 -37.37 -5.01
N ARG A 938 -15.53 -37.42 -5.08
CA ARG A 938 -14.67 -37.89 -3.97
C ARG A 938 -14.51 -36.83 -2.89
N VAL A 939 -14.37 -35.57 -3.29
CA VAL A 939 -14.29 -34.43 -2.36
C VAL A 939 -15.61 -34.25 -1.60
N MET A 940 -16.75 -34.38 -2.28
CA MET A 940 -18.08 -34.31 -1.68
C MET A 940 -18.28 -35.41 -0.64
N VAL A 941 -17.85 -36.65 -0.94
CA VAL A 941 -17.89 -37.77 0.02
C VAL A 941 -16.92 -37.52 1.19
N LEU A 942 -15.72 -36.95 0.97
CA LEU A 942 -14.79 -36.58 2.04
C LEU A 942 -15.38 -35.56 3.03
N ILE A 943 -16.05 -34.54 2.50
CA ILE A 943 -16.57 -33.40 3.29
C ILE A 943 -17.84 -33.78 4.07
N PHE A 944 -18.76 -34.53 3.45
CA PHE A 944 -20.14 -34.68 3.94
C PHE A 944 -20.58 -36.13 4.32
N SER A 945 -19.78 -37.18 4.07
CA SER A 945 -20.14 -38.55 4.49
C SER A 945 -19.76 -38.88 5.94
N SER A 946 -20.50 -39.79 6.56
CA SER A 946 -20.17 -40.31 7.90
C SER A 946 -18.88 -41.15 7.88
N ASP A 947 -18.24 -41.32 9.04
CA ASP A 947 -16.96 -42.02 9.14
C ASP A 947 -17.04 -43.49 8.70
N GLU A 948 -18.13 -44.21 9.00
CA GLU A 948 -18.33 -45.61 8.63
C GLU A 948 -18.53 -45.82 7.11
N VAL A 949 -19.26 -44.93 6.44
CA VAL A 949 -19.50 -44.98 4.99
C VAL A 949 -18.24 -44.59 4.21
N PHE A 950 -17.47 -43.61 4.72
CA PHE A 950 -16.21 -43.19 4.12
C PHE A 950 -15.16 -44.32 4.05
N GLN A 951 -15.01 -45.11 5.12
CA GLN A 951 -14.01 -46.19 5.19
C GLN A 951 -14.27 -47.31 4.18
N GLN A 952 -15.53 -47.70 3.97
CA GLN A 952 -15.90 -48.72 2.98
C GLN A 952 -15.63 -48.25 1.54
N LEU A 953 -15.88 -46.97 1.25
CA LEU A 953 -15.68 -46.35 -0.07
C LEU A 953 -14.19 -46.13 -0.40
N MET A 954 -13.32 -45.99 0.61
CA MET A 954 -11.88 -45.77 0.43
C MET A 954 -11.05 -47.03 0.12
N ALA A 955 -11.64 -48.23 0.26
CA ALA A 955 -11.02 -49.49 -0.13
C ALA A 955 -11.02 -49.74 -1.65
N LEU A 956 -11.67 -48.88 -2.43
CA LEU A 956 -11.79 -48.95 -3.90
C LEU A 956 -10.68 -48.14 -4.62
N PRO A 957 -10.43 -48.38 -5.92
CA PRO A 957 -9.38 -47.69 -6.68
C PRO A 957 -9.51 -46.16 -6.64
N LYS A 958 -8.39 -45.43 -6.73
CA LYS A 958 -8.32 -43.95 -6.68
C LYS A 958 -8.84 -43.24 -7.96
N ALA A 959 -9.89 -43.78 -8.58
CA ALA A 959 -10.61 -43.27 -9.75
C ALA A 959 -11.93 -42.58 -9.32
N PRO A 960 -12.68 -41.87 -10.18
CA PRO A 960 -13.96 -41.25 -9.81
C PRO A 960 -15.05 -42.29 -9.54
N PHE A 961 -16.00 -41.97 -8.66
CA PHE A 961 -17.20 -42.82 -8.43
C PHE A 961 -18.15 -42.75 -9.63
N ARG A 962 -18.98 -43.78 -9.84
CA ARG A 962 -20.04 -43.74 -10.88
C ARG A 962 -21.33 -43.13 -10.34
N MET A 963 -22.14 -42.57 -11.25
CA MET A 963 -23.44 -41.99 -10.89
C MET A 963 -24.59 -42.91 -11.34
N ALA A 964 -25.57 -43.18 -10.47
CA ALA A 964 -26.75 -44.01 -10.73
C ALA A 964 -27.63 -43.48 -11.89
N CYS A 965 -27.59 -42.16 -12.11
CA CYS A 965 -28.28 -41.52 -13.22
C CYS A 965 -27.59 -41.74 -14.59
N GLY A 966 -26.41 -42.36 -14.61
CA GLY A 966 -25.63 -42.63 -15.82
C GLY A 966 -24.82 -41.44 -16.36
N ASN A 967 -24.88 -40.26 -15.72
CA ASN A 967 -24.17 -39.05 -16.13
C ASN A 967 -23.12 -38.64 -15.09
N GLN A 968 -21.84 -38.68 -15.49
CA GLN A 968 -20.68 -38.41 -14.63
C GLN A 968 -20.44 -36.93 -14.32
N LEU A 969 -21.23 -36.05 -14.94
CA LEU A 969 -21.30 -34.64 -14.57
C LEU A 969 -22.37 -34.38 -13.53
N CYS A 970 -23.16 -35.35 -13.08
CA CYS A 970 -24.00 -35.15 -11.91
C CYS A 970 -23.11 -35.10 -10.65
N VAL A 971 -23.35 -34.14 -9.76
CA VAL A 971 -22.66 -33.99 -8.46
C VAL A 971 -23.60 -34.06 -7.26
N SER A 972 -24.86 -34.45 -7.48
CA SER A 972 -25.80 -34.74 -6.39
C SER A 972 -25.33 -35.95 -5.59
N LEU A 973 -25.26 -35.81 -4.26
CA LEU A 973 -24.82 -36.89 -3.38
C LEU A 973 -25.76 -38.11 -3.42
N HIS A 974 -27.06 -37.90 -3.68
CA HIS A 974 -28.06 -38.96 -3.78
C HIS A 974 -27.83 -39.91 -4.97
N HIS A 975 -27.04 -39.48 -5.96
CA HIS A 975 -26.84 -40.23 -7.20
C HIS A 975 -25.50 -40.94 -7.26
N VAL A 976 -24.68 -40.91 -6.22
CA VAL A 976 -23.43 -41.70 -6.17
C VAL A 976 -23.77 -43.20 -6.11
N ALA A 977 -23.11 -44.03 -6.91
CA ALA A 977 -23.37 -45.47 -7.00
C ALA A 977 -22.08 -46.30 -6.89
N LEU A 978 -22.21 -47.46 -6.24
CA LEU A 978 -21.21 -48.50 -6.25
C LEU A 978 -21.42 -49.40 -7.46
N ASN A 979 -20.31 -49.80 -8.06
CA ASN A 979 -20.30 -50.52 -9.33
C ASN A 979 -19.76 -51.93 -9.14
#